data_AF-A0A4Y9YAY0-F1
#
_entry.id   AF-A0A4Y9YAY0-F1
#
_cell.length_a   1.000
_cell.length_b   1.000
_cell.length_c   1.000
_cell.angle_alpha   90.00
_cell.angle_beta   90.00
_cell.angle_gamma   90.00
#
_symmetry.space_group_name_H-M   'P 1'
#
loop_
_entity.id
_entity.type
_entity.pdbx_description
1 polymer ?
#
loop_
_entity_poly.entity_id
_entity_poly.type
_entity_poly.pdbx_seq_one_letter_code
_entity_poly.pdbx_strand_id
1 'polypeptide(L)'
;RRKQLEELVLAPEVERPEVSYDETLLAVVGVLDEVRRQANVAAWVREGGLWGPRGVPEHLRRAAEESEEGSGPKVQGEDGEEAEEVTDALKGEKRKRKSRHRTLRKQAEAEATRKAMESGAAAEAKDAAGAPAGNDEATRTAAPTDAKGAIDSDVDVSEAPASMWFEDPETIYRMPVPDRSIRICADRGGTFCDVHASFPDPDNNAERKDIVVKLLSQDPNNYRDAPTEGIRRILEIVTGEKIPRGQVLETSKIDYIRLSTTVATNALLERKGHKHALLITKGFKDLLLIGNQARPKIFDLNIRRPPPLYSTVLEVDERVTLVGYTSDPQAEQHGVQFDENGKVTRGYRGKGWDGEGDAEGPGEIVQGLSGEAVRIMKRPDLDAVKQSLQTFYDDGFRSIAIVFCHSYTFPEHEQQVGDLARSIGFTHVSESSRLLPMIKMVPRGVSSTADAYLTPILRDYLDGFFAGFDEKLKDGRLRSPRVEFMGSDGGLLDLTNFTGLKSILSGPAGGVVGYALTSWDEQKRHPIIGLDVGGTSTDVSRFDGRYEVVYETTTAGVTIQSPQLDINTVAAGGGSCLNFRNGLFLAGPESAGAEPGPACYRKGGPLAVTDANLVLGRLVPDYFPKIFGKSEKEPLDTDASRSAFEALAKEINANQEKQLELDEIVYGFIKVANETMARPIRALTEARGYALSKHMYVEFSIVSFVGWELTEVPRLASFGGAGGQHACEIAQLLGIKTILIHRYSSILSAYGLALADRVFELQQPSSTFYTPENRSTLVSRLDKLDADVRAELARQGFEGEHLHTERMLNMRFEGTDTALMVLPDGKDGDGHEDFEAAFKRVYKTEFGFLLDTKSVIVDDIKVRGIGKTFDSLGESVYAEVAKLATQAVDTKKADTTWSVYFDRVGSVKDTPVYLLPSLDVGDVIEGPAMIIDNTQTIVLIPGAKAVLTSKHLYITLE
;
A
#
# COMPACT_ATOMS: atom_id res chain seq x y z
N ARG A 1 -9.12 4.92 -52.83
CA ARG A 1 -9.97 5.27 -51.68
C ARG A 1 -9.54 6.58 -51.01
N ARG A 2 -8.35 6.72 -50.40
CA ARG A 2 -7.88 8.00 -49.83
C ARG A 2 -7.85 9.17 -50.83
N LYS A 3 -7.34 8.93 -52.04
CA LYS A 3 -7.30 9.94 -53.13
C LYS A 3 -8.69 10.40 -53.62
N GLN A 4 -9.69 9.51 -53.57
CA GLN A 4 -11.08 9.83 -53.92
C GLN A 4 -11.79 10.64 -52.82
N LEU A 5 -11.39 10.44 -51.56
CA LEU A 5 -11.88 11.23 -50.42
C LEU A 5 -11.28 12.64 -50.42
N GLU A 6 -10.01 12.79 -50.79
CA GLU A 6 -9.34 14.09 -50.90
C GLU A 6 -9.93 14.97 -52.02
N GLU A 7 -10.34 14.39 -53.15
CA GLU A 7 -11.03 15.12 -54.24
C GLU A 7 -12.46 15.56 -53.86
N LEU A 8 -13.16 14.80 -53.01
CA LEU A 8 -14.55 15.09 -52.58
C LEU A 8 -14.65 16.22 -51.53
N VAL A 9 -13.60 16.41 -50.73
CA VAL A 9 -13.53 17.45 -49.67
C VAL A 9 -13.24 18.85 -50.24
N LEU A 10 -12.69 18.92 -51.45
CA LEU A 10 -12.26 20.18 -52.08
C LEU A 10 -13.22 20.71 -53.16
N ALA A 11 -14.28 19.99 -53.52
CA ALA A 11 -15.25 20.41 -54.53
C ALA A 11 -16.36 21.32 -53.96
N PRO A 12 -16.73 22.43 -54.65
CA PRO A 12 -17.87 23.27 -54.26
C PRO A 12 -19.22 22.54 -54.41
N GLU A 13 -20.20 22.88 -53.56
CA GLU A 13 -21.46 22.13 -53.31
C GLU A 13 -22.33 21.81 -54.54
N VAL A 14 -22.13 22.45 -55.69
CA VAL A 14 -23.07 22.43 -56.82
C VAL A 14 -22.83 21.27 -57.81
N GLU A 15 -21.77 20.47 -57.65
CA GLU A 15 -21.45 19.36 -58.58
C GLU A 15 -21.19 18.01 -57.88
N ARG A 16 -22.07 17.56 -56.97
CA ARG A 16 -22.02 16.19 -56.45
C ARG A 16 -23.09 15.29 -57.12
N PRO A 17 -22.72 14.18 -57.78
CA PRO A 17 -23.69 13.27 -58.38
C PRO A 17 -24.39 12.44 -57.29
N GLU A 18 -25.68 12.15 -57.48
CA GLU A 18 -26.46 11.25 -56.62
C GLU A 18 -25.87 9.83 -56.65
N VAL A 19 -25.24 9.44 -55.55
CA VAL A 19 -24.85 8.06 -55.28
C VAL A 19 -25.40 7.69 -53.90
N SER A 20 -26.11 6.57 -53.83
CA SER A 20 -26.60 5.99 -52.56
C SER A 20 -25.43 5.52 -51.72
N TYR A 21 -25.28 6.04 -50.49
CA TYR A 21 -24.21 5.67 -49.56
C TYR A 21 -24.72 4.86 -48.37
N ASP A 22 -23.86 3.98 -47.87
CA ASP A 22 -24.03 3.13 -46.68
C ASP A 22 -23.82 3.95 -45.37
N GLU A 23 -24.50 3.58 -44.27
CA GLU A 23 -24.64 4.36 -43.02
C GLU A 23 -23.29 4.75 -42.37
N THR A 24 -22.25 3.96 -42.65
CA THR A 24 -20.89 4.20 -42.11
C THR A 24 -20.23 5.45 -42.72
N LEU A 25 -20.58 5.83 -43.95
CA LEU A 25 -19.99 6.99 -44.63
C LEU A 25 -20.63 8.33 -44.20
N LEU A 26 -21.93 8.30 -43.85
CA LEU A 26 -22.65 9.44 -43.28
C LEU A 26 -22.11 9.83 -41.90
N ALA A 27 -21.72 8.85 -41.08
CA ALA A 27 -21.08 9.09 -39.79
C ALA A 27 -19.71 9.79 -39.93
N VAL A 28 -18.92 9.44 -40.94
CA VAL A 28 -17.60 10.04 -41.18
C VAL A 28 -17.73 11.49 -41.68
N VAL A 29 -18.74 11.80 -42.50
CA VAL A 29 -19.02 13.18 -42.95
C VAL A 29 -19.49 14.05 -41.78
N GLY A 30 -20.33 13.52 -40.88
CA GLY A 30 -20.77 14.24 -39.67
C GLY A 30 -19.62 14.55 -38.70
N VAL A 31 -18.67 13.63 -38.53
CA VAL A 31 -17.48 13.86 -37.69
C VAL A 31 -16.54 14.89 -38.32
N LEU A 32 -16.39 14.90 -39.64
CA LEU A 32 -15.55 15.87 -40.34
C LEU A 32 -16.11 17.30 -40.31
N ASP A 33 -17.43 17.47 -40.36
CA ASP A 33 -18.07 18.78 -40.20
C ASP A 33 -17.91 19.34 -38.78
N GLU A 34 -17.97 18.48 -37.76
CA GLU A 34 -17.72 18.89 -36.36
C GLU A 34 -16.26 19.30 -36.15
N VAL A 35 -15.30 18.57 -36.75
CA VAL A 35 -13.87 18.93 -36.72
C VAL A 35 -13.63 20.28 -37.43
N ARG A 36 -14.32 20.56 -38.53
CA ARG A 36 -14.23 21.84 -39.26
C ARG A 36 -14.81 23.00 -38.45
N ARG A 37 -15.89 22.74 -37.71
CA ARG A 37 -16.52 23.71 -36.80
C ARG A 37 -15.62 24.04 -35.62
N GLN A 38 -14.94 23.05 -35.06
CA GLN A 38 -13.95 23.25 -33.99
C GLN A 38 -12.67 23.95 -34.47
N ALA A 39 -12.22 23.68 -35.69
CA ALA A 39 -11.07 24.36 -36.29
C ALA A 39 -11.31 25.86 -36.52
N ASN A 40 -12.53 26.27 -36.88
CA ASN A 40 -12.90 27.69 -37.03
C ASN A 40 -12.95 28.45 -35.70
N VAL A 41 -13.35 27.79 -34.61
CA VAL A 41 -13.30 28.37 -33.24
C VAL A 41 -11.84 28.54 -32.79
N ALA A 42 -10.97 27.59 -33.11
CA ALA A 42 -9.54 27.65 -32.80
C ALA A 42 -8.76 28.68 -33.65
N ALA A 43 -9.29 29.10 -34.79
CA ALA A 43 -8.75 30.19 -35.60
C ALA A 43 -9.11 31.57 -35.00
N TRP A 44 -10.34 31.73 -34.49
CA TRP A 44 -10.80 32.97 -33.85
C TRP A 44 -10.06 33.29 -32.54
N VAL A 45 -9.68 32.25 -31.77
CA VAL A 45 -8.87 32.40 -30.55
C VAL A 45 -7.41 32.78 -30.86
N ARG A 46 -6.90 32.46 -32.05
CA ARG A 46 -5.52 32.76 -32.47
C ARG A 46 -5.30 34.21 -32.95
N GLU A 47 -6.36 34.95 -33.25
CA GLU A 47 -6.28 36.33 -33.79
C GLU A 47 -6.54 37.46 -32.76
N GLY A 48 -6.42 37.19 -31.45
CA GLY A 48 -6.06 38.21 -30.46
C GLY A 48 -7.11 39.29 -30.11
N GLY A 49 -8.31 38.90 -29.67
CA GLY A 49 -9.32 39.84 -29.13
C GLY A 49 -9.15 40.17 -27.65
N LEU A 50 -8.45 41.28 -27.33
CA LEU A 50 -8.34 41.89 -26.00
C LEU A 50 -9.69 42.48 -25.50
N TRP A 51 -10.09 42.20 -24.25
CA TRP A 51 -11.15 42.95 -23.56
C TRP A 51 -10.58 44.11 -22.74
N GLY A 52 -10.85 45.34 -23.18
CA GLY A 52 -10.79 46.55 -22.36
C GLY A 52 -12.16 46.88 -21.74
N PRO A 53 -12.25 47.81 -20.77
CA PRO A 53 -13.45 48.01 -19.97
C PRO A 53 -14.43 48.92 -20.73
N ARG A 54 -15.28 48.34 -21.58
CA ARG A 54 -16.61 48.85 -22.00
C ARG A 54 -17.20 47.97 -23.12
N GLY A 55 -18.34 47.33 -22.83
CA GLY A 55 -19.37 47.01 -23.82
C GLY A 55 -19.49 45.54 -24.24
N VAL A 56 -20.51 44.85 -23.69
CA VAL A 56 -21.05 43.60 -24.27
C VAL A 56 -22.08 43.98 -25.35
N PRO A 57 -22.07 43.37 -26.56
CA PRO A 57 -23.07 43.60 -27.60
C PRO A 57 -24.48 43.12 -27.24
N GLU A 58 -25.50 43.88 -27.68
CA GLU A 58 -26.91 43.80 -27.28
C GLU A 58 -27.63 42.47 -27.56
N HIS A 59 -27.10 41.61 -28.45
CA HIS A 59 -27.69 40.30 -28.75
C HIS A 59 -27.37 39.24 -27.67
N LEU A 60 -26.29 39.39 -26.90
CA LEU A 60 -25.95 38.53 -25.76
C LEU A 60 -26.70 38.92 -24.48
N ARG A 61 -27.28 40.13 -24.43
CA ARG A 61 -28.16 40.58 -23.35
C ARG A 61 -29.58 39.99 -23.47
N ARG A 62 -30.09 39.84 -24.69
CA ARG A 62 -31.41 39.26 -24.96
C ARG A 62 -31.54 37.76 -24.64
N ALA A 63 -30.45 37.00 -24.69
CA ALA A 63 -30.48 35.58 -24.34
C ALA A 63 -30.49 35.31 -22.82
N ALA A 64 -30.18 36.33 -22.00
CA ALA A 64 -30.16 36.24 -20.54
C ALA A 64 -31.42 36.82 -19.86
N GLU A 65 -32.27 37.54 -20.59
CA GLU A 65 -33.51 38.15 -20.07
C GLU A 65 -34.79 37.36 -20.42
N GLU A 66 -34.72 36.26 -21.19
CA GLU A 66 -35.88 35.40 -21.52
C GLU A 66 -36.01 34.12 -20.66
N SER A 67 -35.20 33.94 -19.62
CA SER A 67 -35.29 32.78 -18.70
C SER A 67 -35.80 33.08 -17.29
N GLU A 68 -36.12 34.34 -16.97
CA GLU A 68 -36.71 34.74 -15.69
C GLU A 68 -37.93 35.65 -15.90
N GLU A 69 -39.06 35.09 -16.37
CA GLU A 69 -40.43 35.53 -16.01
C GLU A 69 -41.49 34.73 -16.81
N GLY A 70 -42.51 34.21 -16.12
CA GLY A 70 -43.81 33.93 -16.75
C GLY A 70 -44.33 32.49 -16.69
N SER A 71 -45.09 32.21 -15.63
CA SER A 71 -46.42 31.56 -15.65
C SER A 71 -46.82 30.75 -16.90
N GLY A 72 -46.96 29.44 -16.75
CA GLY A 72 -47.51 28.55 -17.77
C GLY A 72 -49.00 28.79 -18.10
N PRO A 73 -49.45 28.53 -19.34
CA PRO A 73 -50.84 28.65 -19.72
C PRO A 73 -51.65 27.41 -19.34
N LYS A 74 -52.91 27.65 -18.96
CA LYS A 74 -53.97 26.65 -18.80
C LYS A 74 -54.24 25.93 -20.13
N VAL A 75 -54.32 24.60 -20.07
CA VAL A 75 -55.08 23.79 -21.03
C VAL A 75 -56.07 22.95 -20.25
N GLN A 76 -57.35 23.05 -20.63
CA GLN A 76 -58.46 22.24 -20.15
C GLN A 76 -58.38 20.84 -20.77
N GLY A 77 -58.61 19.80 -19.97
CA GLY A 77 -58.74 18.41 -20.39
C GLY A 77 -58.86 17.51 -19.15
N GLU A 78 -59.78 16.56 -19.20
CA GLU A 78 -60.29 15.75 -18.10
C GLU A 78 -59.23 14.88 -17.41
N ASP A 79 -59.44 14.66 -16.10
CA ASP A 79 -58.94 13.55 -15.24
C ASP A 79 -58.54 14.07 -13.85
N GLY A 80 -59.55 14.41 -13.06
CA GLY A 80 -59.42 14.67 -11.63
C GLY A 80 -59.75 13.40 -10.85
N GLU A 81 -58.73 12.63 -10.47
CA GLU A 81 -58.81 11.68 -9.35
C GLU A 81 -57.43 11.28 -8.74
N GLU A 82 -56.29 11.53 -9.40
CA GLU A 82 -54.97 11.11 -8.87
C GLU A 82 -54.26 12.12 -7.93
N ALA A 83 -54.74 13.36 -7.80
CA ALA A 83 -54.04 14.40 -7.00
C ALA A 83 -54.37 14.37 -5.48
N GLU A 84 -55.47 13.73 -5.08
CA GLU A 84 -55.85 13.58 -3.67
C GLU A 84 -55.22 12.35 -2.99
N GLU A 85 -54.92 11.29 -3.75
CA GLU A 85 -54.31 10.06 -3.20
C GLU A 85 -52.83 10.25 -2.79
N VAL A 86 -52.09 11.06 -3.55
CA VAL A 86 -50.66 11.33 -3.30
C VAL A 86 -50.44 12.21 -2.06
N THR A 87 -51.38 13.13 -1.78
CA THR A 87 -51.27 14.03 -0.62
C THR A 87 -51.64 13.34 0.70
N ASP A 88 -52.51 12.33 0.67
CA ASP A 88 -52.82 11.50 1.85
C ASP A 88 -51.78 10.40 2.10
N ALA A 89 -51.16 9.84 1.05
CA ALA A 89 -50.02 8.93 1.18
C ALA A 89 -48.82 9.59 1.90
N LEU A 90 -48.52 10.86 1.57
CA LEU A 90 -47.43 11.62 2.20
C LEU A 90 -47.71 12.01 3.67
N LYS A 91 -48.99 12.19 4.05
CA LYS A 91 -49.38 12.39 5.45
C LYS A 91 -49.33 11.07 6.25
N GLY A 92 -49.66 9.95 5.62
CA GLY A 92 -49.53 8.60 6.19
C GLY A 92 -48.07 8.22 6.49
N GLU A 93 -47.14 8.55 5.58
CA GLU A 93 -45.71 8.31 5.78
C GLU A 93 -45.09 9.15 6.89
N LYS A 94 -45.47 10.43 7.00
CA LYS A 94 -45.01 11.29 8.11
C LYS A 94 -45.49 10.79 9.48
N ARG A 95 -46.68 10.19 9.57
CA ARG A 95 -47.19 9.54 10.80
C ARG A 95 -46.46 8.24 11.11
N LYS A 96 -46.18 7.39 10.11
CA LYS A 96 -45.37 6.16 10.29
C LYS A 96 -43.93 6.46 10.72
N ARG A 97 -43.32 7.53 10.19
CA ARG A 97 -41.94 7.94 10.54
C ARG A 97 -41.82 8.47 11.97
N LYS A 98 -42.81 9.24 12.47
CA LYS A 98 -42.86 9.66 13.88
C LYS A 98 -43.10 8.49 14.85
N SER A 99 -43.89 7.49 14.46
CA SER A 99 -44.12 6.28 15.26
C SER A 99 -42.84 5.43 15.40
N ARG A 100 -42.15 5.17 14.28
CA ARG A 100 -40.86 4.43 14.27
C ARG A 100 -39.79 5.10 15.14
N HIS A 101 -39.71 6.43 15.11
CA HIS A 101 -38.73 7.16 15.92
C HIS A 101 -39.01 7.07 17.43
N ARG A 102 -40.29 6.98 17.82
CA ARG A 102 -40.69 6.79 19.22
C ARG A 102 -40.43 5.36 19.72
N THR A 103 -40.57 4.36 18.85
CA THR A 103 -40.25 2.96 19.17
C THR A 103 -38.74 2.73 19.31
N LEU A 104 -37.93 3.31 18.41
CA LEU A 104 -36.47 3.23 18.46
C LEU A 104 -35.89 3.92 19.71
N ARG A 105 -36.50 5.05 20.13
CA ARG A 105 -36.08 5.73 21.36
C ARG A 105 -36.40 4.93 22.62
N LYS A 106 -37.55 4.23 22.66
CA LYS A 106 -37.89 3.30 23.74
C LYS A 106 -36.99 2.06 23.77
N GLN A 107 -36.58 1.55 22.61
CA GLN A 107 -35.61 0.44 22.53
C GLN A 107 -34.23 0.87 23.01
N ALA A 108 -33.76 2.07 22.64
CA ALA A 108 -32.49 2.63 23.12
C ALA A 108 -32.49 2.91 24.63
N GLU A 109 -33.60 3.40 25.19
CA GLU A 109 -33.75 3.60 26.64
C GLU A 109 -33.80 2.25 27.40
N ALA A 110 -34.44 1.22 26.85
CA ALA A 110 -34.45 -0.13 27.43
C ALA A 110 -33.07 -0.80 27.39
N GLU A 111 -32.30 -0.60 26.33
CA GLU A 111 -30.94 -1.14 26.17
C GLU A 111 -29.92 -0.42 27.06
N ALA A 112 -30.07 0.90 27.26
CA ALA A 112 -29.29 1.67 28.23
C ALA A 112 -29.59 1.24 29.68
N THR A 113 -30.85 0.92 29.99
CA THR A 113 -31.24 0.42 31.31
C THR A 113 -30.69 -1.00 31.56
N ARG A 114 -30.61 -1.84 30.53
CA ARG A 114 -30.02 -3.19 30.61
C ARG A 114 -28.51 -3.15 30.84
N LYS A 115 -27.79 -2.25 30.14
CA LYS A 115 -26.34 -2.01 30.36
C LYS A 115 -26.02 -1.42 31.73
N ALA A 116 -26.95 -0.68 32.34
CA ALA A 116 -26.80 -0.17 33.70
C ALA A 116 -27.09 -1.24 34.78
N MET A 117 -27.90 -2.26 34.48
CA MET A 117 -28.14 -3.41 35.37
C MET A 117 -27.02 -4.46 35.30
N GLU A 118 -26.34 -4.59 34.16
CA GLU A 118 -25.20 -5.53 33.98
C GLU A 118 -23.90 -5.03 34.65
N SER A 119 -23.83 -3.78 35.13
CA SER A 119 -22.62 -3.17 35.72
C SER A 119 -22.66 -2.96 37.24
N GLY A 120 -23.65 -3.50 37.96
CA GLY A 120 -23.83 -3.27 39.40
C GLY A 120 -23.51 -4.47 40.32
N ALA A 121 -22.25 -4.61 40.75
CA ALA A 121 -21.79 -5.21 42.02
C ALA A 121 -20.27 -4.96 42.14
N ALA A 122 -19.67 -4.47 43.21
CA ALA A 122 -20.05 -4.42 44.62
C ALA A 122 -19.30 -3.28 45.33
N ALA A 123 -19.94 -2.67 46.32
CA ALA A 123 -19.28 -1.96 47.41
C ALA A 123 -19.93 -2.36 48.73
N GLU A 124 -19.08 -2.40 49.77
CA GLU A 124 -19.35 -2.48 51.21
C GLU A 124 -19.37 -3.87 51.89
N ALA A 125 -18.30 -4.14 52.64
CA ALA A 125 -18.38 -4.31 54.11
C ALA A 125 -17.01 -4.04 54.77
N LYS A 126 -17.02 -3.14 55.75
CA LYS A 126 -15.96 -2.88 56.74
C LYS A 126 -16.23 -3.68 58.03
N ASP A 127 -15.18 -3.77 58.84
CA ASP A 127 -15.10 -4.05 60.28
C ASP A 127 -15.01 -5.52 60.76
N ALA A 128 -13.82 -5.90 61.25
CA ALA A 128 -13.61 -6.24 62.67
C ALA A 128 -12.11 -6.45 62.98
N ALA A 129 -11.68 -5.82 64.08
CA ALA A 129 -10.35 -5.88 64.67
C ALA A 129 -10.11 -7.17 65.50
N GLY A 130 -8.83 -7.51 65.72
CA GLY A 130 -8.42 -8.44 66.80
C GLY A 130 -7.05 -9.09 66.60
N ALA A 131 -5.99 -8.47 67.13
CA ALA A 131 -4.70 -9.09 67.44
C ALA A 131 -4.76 -9.75 68.86
N PRO A 132 -3.68 -10.24 69.52
CA PRO A 132 -2.30 -10.61 69.09
C PRO A 132 -1.76 -11.94 69.73
N ALA A 133 -0.49 -12.27 69.44
CA ALA A 133 0.54 -12.97 70.26
C ALA A 133 1.28 -14.05 69.43
N GLY A 134 2.61 -14.21 69.43
CA GLY A 134 3.72 -13.55 70.09
C GLY A 134 5.05 -14.16 69.58
N ASN A 135 6.18 -13.50 69.89
CA ASN A 135 7.52 -14.02 70.29
C ASN A 135 8.10 -15.29 69.60
N ASP A 136 9.38 -15.41 69.23
CA ASP A 136 10.62 -14.91 69.85
C ASP A 136 11.83 -15.18 68.92
N GLU A 137 12.89 -14.37 69.08
CA GLU A 137 14.36 -14.66 69.10
C GLU A 137 15.04 -15.60 68.05
N ALA A 138 16.32 -15.47 67.65
CA ALA A 138 17.44 -14.61 68.03
C ALA A 138 18.60 -14.70 66.99
N THR A 139 19.21 -13.54 66.78
CA THR A 139 20.63 -13.18 66.54
C THR A 139 21.75 -14.20 66.25
N ARG A 140 22.65 -13.84 65.30
CA ARG A 140 24.11 -13.52 65.43
C ARG A 140 24.87 -13.83 64.12
N THR A 141 25.30 -12.83 63.32
CA THR A 141 26.62 -12.14 63.33
C THR A 141 27.86 -13.05 63.35
N ALA A 142 28.66 -13.07 62.26
CA ALA A 142 29.94 -12.36 62.18
C ALA A 142 30.79 -12.77 60.95
N ALA A 143 31.23 -11.70 60.27
CA ALA A 143 32.28 -11.43 59.29
C ALA A 143 33.64 -12.22 59.35
N PRO A 144 34.50 -12.03 58.31
CA PRO A 144 35.41 -13.04 57.73
C PRO A 144 36.92 -12.65 57.84
N THR A 145 37.81 -13.46 57.26
CA THR A 145 39.16 -13.01 56.82
C THR A 145 39.75 -13.86 55.69
N ASP A 146 39.93 -13.22 54.52
CA ASP A 146 41.10 -13.12 53.64
C ASP A 146 42.20 -14.23 53.60
N ALA A 147 42.60 -14.63 52.39
CA ALA A 147 43.78 -14.08 51.67
C ALA A 147 44.44 -15.06 50.67
N LYS A 148 44.53 -14.61 49.39
CA LYS A 148 45.67 -14.61 48.43
C LYS A 148 46.56 -15.84 48.13
N GLY A 149 46.84 -15.99 46.82
CA GLY A 149 48.08 -16.53 46.21
C GLY A 149 47.86 -17.83 45.42
N ALA A 150 47.76 -17.86 44.08
CA ALA A 150 48.79 -17.70 43.03
C ALA A 150 49.70 -18.93 42.77
N ILE A 151 49.43 -19.60 41.63
CA ILE A 151 50.33 -20.20 40.60
C ILE A 151 51.32 -21.31 40.99
N ASP A 152 51.14 -22.52 40.44
CA ASP A 152 52.10 -23.36 39.66
C ASP A 152 51.40 -24.69 39.30
N SER A 153 51.21 -25.05 38.02
CA SER A 153 52.09 -25.73 37.06
C SER A 153 52.28 -27.24 37.29
N ASP A 154 52.13 -27.96 36.17
CA ASP A 154 52.60 -29.32 35.84
C ASP A 154 51.97 -30.54 36.52
N VAL A 155 51.14 -31.24 35.73
CA VAL A 155 50.83 -32.67 35.87
C VAL A 155 51.40 -33.38 34.65
N ASP A 156 52.36 -34.28 34.86
CA ASP A 156 52.75 -35.31 33.90
C ASP A 156 52.33 -36.68 34.42
N VAL A 157 51.39 -37.26 33.67
CA VAL A 157 51.26 -38.64 33.21
C VAL A 157 51.17 -39.82 34.19
N SER A 158 50.15 -40.62 33.86
CA SER A 158 49.96 -42.06 34.08
C SER A 158 49.37 -42.50 35.41
N GLU A 159 48.06 -42.69 35.41
CA GLU A 159 47.49 -44.02 35.64
C GLU A 159 46.10 -44.09 34.98
N ALA A 160 46.01 -44.81 33.86
CA ALA A 160 44.74 -45.28 33.33
C ALA A 160 44.42 -46.64 33.96
N PRO A 161 43.13 -46.92 34.18
CA PRO A 161 42.62 -48.20 33.75
C PRO A 161 41.45 -48.03 32.79
N ALA A 162 41.53 -48.82 31.73
CA ALA A 162 40.55 -48.93 30.67
C ALA A 162 39.15 -49.30 31.18
N SER A 163 38.19 -48.43 30.92
CA SER A 163 36.79 -48.78 30.66
C SER A 163 36.23 -47.77 29.66
N MET A 164 36.79 -47.84 28.46
CA MET A 164 36.33 -47.12 27.28
C MET A 164 35.41 -48.08 26.51
N TRP A 165 34.32 -47.53 25.96
CA TRP A 165 33.38 -48.17 25.02
C TRP A 165 32.23 -49.00 25.61
N PHE A 166 31.24 -48.30 26.17
CA PHE A 166 29.84 -48.51 25.81
C PHE A 166 29.17 -47.14 25.72
N GLU A 167 29.30 -46.52 24.54
CA GLU A 167 28.49 -45.38 24.13
C GLU A 167 27.10 -45.90 23.73
N ASP A 168 26.07 -45.23 24.24
CA ASP A 168 24.69 -45.41 23.82
C ASP A 168 24.50 -44.80 22.42
N PRO A 169 24.09 -45.55 21.36
CA PRO A 169 24.19 -45.08 19.98
C PRO A 169 23.20 -43.98 19.53
N GLU A 170 22.35 -43.44 20.40
CA GLU A 170 21.29 -42.50 20.00
C GLU A 170 21.42 -41.06 20.51
N THR A 171 22.50 -40.68 21.20
CA THR A 171 22.69 -39.27 21.57
C THR A 171 23.41 -38.50 20.46
N ILE A 172 22.68 -38.08 19.43
CA ILE A 172 23.18 -37.13 18.43
C ILE A 172 23.55 -35.83 19.18
N TYR A 173 24.85 -35.53 19.29
CA TYR A 173 25.36 -34.25 19.80
C TYR A 173 24.94 -33.13 18.84
N ARG A 174 23.73 -32.57 19.01
CA ARG A 174 23.33 -31.34 18.32
C ARG A 174 24.17 -30.18 18.85
N MET A 175 24.90 -29.49 17.97
CA MET A 175 25.63 -28.29 18.40
C MET A 175 24.62 -27.21 18.81
N PRO A 176 24.84 -26.49 19.93
CA PRO A 176 23.95 -25.42 20.33
C PRO A 176 23.98 -24.30 19.29
N VAL A 177 22.79 -23.83 18.91
CA VAL A 177 22.61 -22.72 17.96
C VAL A 177 23.37 -21.50 18.46
N PRO A 178 24.31 -20.93 17.68
CA PRO A 178 25.13 -19.81 18.12
C PRO A 178 24.30 -18.58 18.51
N ASP A 179 24.81 -17.78 19.43
CA ASP A 179 24.23 -16.47 19.73
C ASP A 179 24.19 -15.59 18.47
N ARG A 180 23.15 -14.75 18.37
CA ARG A 180 22.93 -13.82 17.26
C ARG A 180 23.01 -14.47 15.88
N SER A 181 22.42 -15.65 15.73
CA SER A 181 22.46 -16.41 14.49
C SER A 181 21.07 -16.62 13.86
N ILE A 182 19.98 -16.49 14.62
CA ILE A 182 18.62 -16.68 14.12
C ILE A 182 18.12 -15.39 13.48
N ARG A 183 17.69 -15.47 12.23
CA ARG A 183 17.15 -14.36 11.45
C ARG A 183 15.66 -14.57 11.27
N ILE A 184 14.83 -13.62 11.68
CA ILE A 184 13.37 -13.80 11.67
C ILE A 184 12.71 -12.69 10.87
N CYS A 185 11.77 -13.04 10.01
CA CYS A 185 10.93 -12.13 9.27
C CYS A 185 9.47 -12.52 9.51
N ALA A 186 8.64 -11.58 9.93
CA ALA A 186 7.23 -11.81 10.20
C ALA A 186 6.37 -10.78 9.47
N ASP A 187 5.45 -11.28 8.65
CA ASP A 187 4.41 -10.47 8.01
C ASP A 187 3.07 -10.73 8.68
N ARG A 188 2.45 -9.67 9.19
CA ARG A 188 1.11 -9.72 9.78
C ARG A 188 0.07 -9.19 8.79
N GLY A 189 -0.47 -10.10 7.99
CA GLY A 189 -1.60 -9.86 7.11
C GLY A 189 -2.95 -9.76 7.83
N GLY A 190 -4.04 -9.63 7.07
CA GLY A 190 -5.40 -9.57 7.62
C GLY A 190 -5.94 -10.91 8.15
N THR A 191 -5.60 -12.02 7.48
CA THR A 191 -6.09 -13.37 7.83
C THR A 191 -5.03 -14.19 8.56
N PHE A 192 -3.81 -14.25 8.00
CA PHE A 192 -2.70 -15.03 8.54
C PHE A 192 -1.49 -14.14 8.86
N CYS A 193 -0.75 -14.55 9.88
CA CYS A 193 0.58 -14.06 10.18
C CYS A 193 1.59 -15.13 9.75
N ASP A 194 2.48 -14.73 8.85
CA ASP A 194 3.48 -15.59 8.23
C ASP A 194 4.85 -15.26 8.82
N VAL A 195 5.51 -16.25 9.40
CA VAL A 195 6.83 -16.09 10.01
C VAL A 195 7.82 -17.02 9.34
N HIS A 196 8.85 -16.43 8.76
CA HIS A 196 9.99 -17.11 8.18
C HIS A 196 11.20 -16.91 9.09
N ALA A 197 11.93 -17.98 9.40
CA ALA A 197 13.22 -17.88 10.05
C ALA A 197 14.30 -18.71 9.37
N SER A 198 15.51 -18.17 9.37
CA SER A 198 16.70 -18.84 8.86
C SER A 198 17.73 -18.93 9.98
N PHE A 199 18.27 -20.12 10.23
CA PHE A 199 19.23 -20.38 11.32
C PHE A 199 20.33 -21.34 10.84
N PRO A 200 21.55 -21.31 11.42
CA PRO A 200 22.60 -22.26 11.09
C PRO A 200 22.15 -23.69 11.37
N ASP A 201 22.42 -24.60 10.44
CA ASP A 201 22.08 -26.01 10.63
C ASP A 201 22.85 -26.57 11.84
N PRO A 202 22.17 -27.09 12.87
CA PRO A 202 22.82 -27.71 14.04
C PRO A 202 23.76 -28.86 13.68
N ASP A 203 23.56 -29.50 12.52
CA ASP A 203 24.37 -30.61 12.01
C ASP A 203 25.51 -30.12 11.08
N ASN A 204 25.37 -28.93 10.48
CA ASN A 204 26.37 -28.31 9.61
C ASN A 204 26.27 -26.76 9.63
N ASN A 205 26.98 -26.10 10.56
CA ASN A 205 26.92 -24.63 10.70
C ASN A 205 27.30 -23.82 9.44
N ALA A 206 27.87 -24.44 8.40
CA ALA A 206 28.13 -23.78 7.12
C ALA A 206 26.85 -23.60 6.27
N GLU A 207 25.81 -24.39 6.54
CA GLU A 207 24.51 -24.31 5.88
C GLU A 207 23.48 -23.65 6.80
N ARG A 208 22.45 -23.06 6.20
CA ARG A 208 21.32 -22.52 6.95
C ARG A 208 20.07 -23.32 6.61
N LYS A 209 19.29 -23.63 7.64
CA LYS A 209 17.95 -24.20 7.50
C LYS A 209 16.91 -23.09 7.62
N ASP A 210 15.88 -23.18 6.81
CA ASP A 210 14.72 -22.30 6.87
C ASP A 210 13.56 -23.02 7.56
N ILE A 211 12.78 -22.26 8.33
CA ILE A 211 11.56 -22.72 8.97
C ILE A 211 10.45 -21.70 8.76
N VAL A 212 9.24 -22.21 8.56
CA VAL A 212 8.04 -21.41 8.32
C VAL A 212 6.99 -21.76 9.36
N VAL A 213 6.38 -20.72 9.93
CA VAL A 213 5.26 -20.83 10.87
C VAL A 213 4.13 -19.92 10.37
N LYS A 214 2.92 -20.49 10.22
CA LYS A 214 1.71 -19.77 9.80
C LYS A 214 0.66 -19.82 10.91
N LEU A 215 0.15 -18.65 11.30
CA LEU A 215 -0.80 -18.47 12.39
C LEU A 215 -1.98 -17.61 11.95
N LEU A 216 -3.11 -17.66 12.65
CA LEU A 216 -4.18 -16.68 12.43
C LEU A 216 -3.72 -15.30 12.93
N SER A 217 -3.97 -14.23 12.18
CA SER A 217 -3.55 -12.87 12.55
C SER A 217 -4.20 -12.34 13.82
N GLN A 218 -5.35 -12.89 14.18
CA GLN A 218 -6.10 -12.57 15.39
C GLN A 218 -6.71 -13.85 15.95
N ASP A 219 -6.29 -14.22 17.16
CA ASP A 219 -6.95 -15.25 17.96
C ASP A 219 -6.81 -14.95 19.47
N PRO A 220 -7.64 -14.05 20.01
CA PRO A 220 -7.52 -13.56 21.38
C PRO A 220 -7.71 -14.66 22.44
N ASN A 221 -8.28 -15.81 22.09
CA ASN A 221 -8.44 -16.93 23.01
C ASN A 221 -7.13 -17.70 23.22
N ASN A 222 -6.21 -17.64 22.25
CA ASN A 222 -5.00 -18.45 22.23
C ASN A 222 -3.70 -17.66 22.43
N TYR A 223 -3.61 -16.46 21.86
CA TYR A 223 -2.44 -15.57 21.99
C TYR A 223 -2.84 -14.10 21.81
N ARG A 224 -2.07 -13.20 22.44
CA ARG A 224 -2.30 -11.75 22.33
C ARG A 224 -1.77 -11.16 21.04
N ASP A 225 -0.61 -11.66 20.58
CA ASP A 225 0.11 -11.15 19.42
C ASP A 225 0.66 -12.30 18.57
N ALA A 226 0.31 -12.31 17.29
CA ALA A 226 0.64 -13.40 16.38
C ALA A 226 2.15 -13.45 16.01
N PRO A 227 2.82 -12.32 15.68
CA PRO A 227 4.27 -12.30 15.47
C PRO A 227 5.06 -12.85 16.67
N THR A 228 4.72 -12.41 17.88
CA THR A 228 5.38 -12.88 19.12
C THR A 228 5.17 -14.38 19.33
N GLU A 229 3.96 -14.90 19.11
CA GLU A 229 3.67 -16.34 19.18
C GLU A 229 4.42 -17.13 18.10
N GLY A 230 4.55 -16.59 16.89
CA GLY A 230 5.32 -17.21 15.82
C GLY A 230 6.80 -17.30 16.16
N ILE A 231 7.38 -16.22 16.69
CA ILE A 231 8.77 -16.19 17.16
C ILE A 231 8.98 -17.18 18.31
N ARG A 232 8.05 -17.26 19.28
CA ARG A 232 8.09 -18.26 20.35
C ARG A 232 8.19 -19.68 19.79
N ARG A 233 7.31 -20.05 18.85
CA ARG A 233 7.31 -21.40 18.22
C ARG A 233 8.62 -21.67 17.48
N ILE A 234 9.19 -20.68 16.80
CA ILE A 234 10.48 -20.81 16.12
C ILE A 234 11.59 -21.06 17.15
N LEU A 235 11.64 -20.29 18.23
CA LEU A 235 12.63 -20.49 19.29
C LEU A 235 12.49 -21.88 19.91
N GLU A 236 11.28 -22.37 20.16
CA GLU A 236 11.08 -23.75 20.67
C GLU A 236 11.62 -24.81 19.70
N ILE A 237 11.34 -24.67 18.40
CA ILE A 237 11.76 -25.65 17.40
C ILE A 237 13.28 -25.63 17.21
N VAL A 238 13.88 -24.43 17.17
CA VAL A 238 15.31 -24.23 16.91
C VAL A 238 16.16 -24.59 18.13
N THR A 239 15.70 -24.27 19.34
CA THR A 239 16.45 -24.57 20.57
C THR A 239 16.15 -25.95 21.17
N GLY A 240 14.99 -26.53 20.84
CA GLY A 240 14.49 -27.75 21.47
C GLY A 240 13.93 -27.55 22.87
N GLU A 241 13.91 -26.31 23.39
CA GLU A 241 13.39 -25.98 24.71
C GLU A 241 11.91 -25.58 24.62
N LYS A 242 11.09 -26.04 25.56
CA LYS A 242 9.67 -25.61 25.64
C LYS A 242 9.58 -24.26 26.32
N ILE A 243 8.94 -23.30 25.64
CA ILE A 243 8.74 -21.93 26.11
C ILE A 243 7.24 -21.72 26.35
N PRO A 244 6.79 -21.67 27.62
CA PRO A 244 5.39 -21.41 27.97
C PRO A 244 4.83 -20.15 27.28
N ARG A 245 3.55 -20.21 26.88
CA ARG A 245 2.85 -19.04 26.32
C ARG A 245 2.81 -17.89 27.34
N GLY A 246 3.03 -16.66 26.86
CA GLY A 246 2.98 -15.45 27.68
C GLY A 246 4.23 -15.17 28.52
N GLN A 247 5.27 -16.00 28.42
CA GLN A 247 6.58 -15.69 29.00
C GLN A 247 7.34 -14.70 28.08
N VAL A 248 8.14 -13.83 28.70
CA VAL A 248 9.05 -12.94 28.00
C VAL A 248 10.13 -13.76 27.28
N LEU A 249 10.31 -13.52 25.99
CA LEU A 249 11.24 -14.25 25.13
C LEU A 249 12.66 -13.69 25.25
N GLU A 250 13.64 -14.58 25.42
CA GLU A 250 15.06 -14.22 25.40
C GLU A 250 15.55 -13.95 23.98
N THR A 251 16.38 -12.93 23.82
CA THR A 251 16.80 -12.44 22.50
C THR A 251 18.25 -12.72 22.14
N SER A 252 19.02 -13.39 23.01
CA SER A 252 20.45 -13.69 22.83
C SER A 252 20.78 -14.40 21.51
N LYS A 253 19.92 -15.34 21.08
CA LYS A 253 20.12 -16.12 19.85
C LYS A 253 19.68 -15.40 18.57
N ILE A 254 19.00 -14.27 18.68
CA ILE A 254 18.41 -13.54 17.54
C ILE A 254 19.43 -12.54 16.98
N ASP A 255 19.65 -12.58 15.67
CA ASP A 255 20.41 -11.57 14.92
C ASP A 255 19.52 -10.34 14.65
N TYR A 256 18.41 -10.59 13.96
CA TYR A 256 17.42 -9.57 13.63
C TYR A 256 16.00 -10.11 13.57
N ILE A 257 15.04 -9.20 13.73
CA ILE A 257 13.62 -9.38 13.50
C ILE A 257 13.17 -8.31 12.50
N ARG A 258 12.63 -8.73 11.37
CA ARG A 258 12.02 -7.84 10.37
C ARG A 258 10.50 -8.01 10.39
N LEU A 259 9.77 -6.91 10.44
CA LEU A 259 8.32 -6.92 10.63
C LEU A 259 7.60 -6.08 9.57
N SER A 260 6.48 -6.59 9.08
CA SER A 260 5.50 -5.83 8.32
C SER A 260 4.14 -5.97 8.98
N THR A 261 3.31 -4.92 8.87
CA THR A 261 2.03 -4.88 9.58
C THR A 261 0.97 -4.14 8.79
N THR A 262 -0.24 -4.71 8.79
CA THR A 262 -1.42 -4.09 8.18
C THR A 262 -2.21 -3.19 9.15
N VAL A 263 -1.72 -3.00 10.38
CA VAL A 263 -2.42 -2.26 11.44
C VAL A 263 -2.79 -0.84 11.02
N ALA A 264 -1.86 -0.08 10.41
CA ALA A 264 -2.14 1.29 9.98
C ALA A 264 -3.14 1.36 8.83
N THR A 265 -2.97 0.51 7.82
CA THR A 265 -3.92 0.40 6.69
C THR A 265 -5.33 0.08 7.17
N ASN A 266 -5.47 -0.91 8.07
CA ASN A 266 -6.77 -1.30 8.61
C ASN A 266 -7.38 -0.19 9.50
N ALA A 267 -6.58 0.48 10.33
CA ALA A 267 -7.04 1.60 11.14
C ALA A 267 -7.59 2.75 10.27
N LEU A 268 -6.97 3.01 9.12
CA LEU A 268 -7.42 4.01 8.16
C LEU A 268 -8.72 3.58 7.45
N LEU A 269 -8.78 2.34 6.95
CA LEU A 269 -9.94 1.78 6.26
C LEU A 269 -11.17 1.70 7.16
N GLU A 270 -11.00 1.19 8.39
CA GLU A 270 -12.07 1.02 9.37
C GLU A 270 -12.40 2.32 10.13
N ARG A 271 -11.65 3.40 9.88
CA ARG A 271 -11.76 4.68 10.62
C ARG A 271 -11.64 4.50 12.14
N LYS A 272 -10.70 3.65 12.56
CA LYS A 272 -10.37 3.37 13.97
C LYS A 272 -8.99 3.92 14.35
N GLY A 273 -8.73 5.18 14.03
CA GLY A 273 -7.52 5.91 14.42
C GLY A 273 -7.60 6.59 15.78
N HIS A 274 -6.48 7.16 16.22
CA HIS A 274 -6.42 7.97 17.43
C HIS A 274 -7.09 9.33 17.20
N LYS A 275 -7.90 9.77 18.17
CA LYS A 275 -8.48 11.12 18.14
C LYS A 275 -7.37 12.17 18.24
N HIS A 276 -7.46 13.21 17.42
CA HIS A 276 -6.49 14.29 17.41
C HIS A 276 -7.15 15.63 17.04
N ALA A 277 -6.47 16.71 17.40
CA ALA A 277 -6.85 18.07 17.02
C ALA A 277 -5.97 18.57 15.85
N LEU A 278 -6.55 19.41 14.99
CA LEU A 278 -5.85 20.12 13.94
C LEU A 278 -5.59 21.56 14.38
N LEU A 279 -4.35 22.00 14.35
CA LEU A 279 -3.96 23.40 14.47
C LEU A 279 -3.68 23.93 13.07
N ILE A 280 -4.34 25.01 12.69
CA ILE A 280 -4.23 25.58 11.35
C ILE A 280 -4.21 27.09 11.40
N THR A 281 -3.63 27.72 10.39
CA THR A 281 -3.64 29.18 10.25
C THR A 281 -5.08 29.72 10.29
N LYS A 282 -5.30 30.81 11.02
CA LYS A 282 -6.61 31.46 11.11
C LYS A 282 -7.15 31.88 9.74
N GLY A 283 -8.44 31.60 9.53
CA GLY A 283 -9.12 31.74 8.24
C GLY A 283 -9.14 30.47 7.39
N PHE A 284 -8.42 29.41 7.80
CA PHE A 284 -8.29 28.15 7.04
C PHE A 284 -8.90 26.94 7.76
N LYS A 285 -9.73 27.15 8.79
CA LYS A 285 -10.39 26.08 9.56
C LYS A 285 -10.99 24.95 8.69
N ASP A 286 -11.70 25.33 7.64
CA ASP A 286 -12.44 24.40 6.79
C ASP A 286 -11.62 23.89 5.59
N LEU A 287 -10.34 24.28 5.46
CA LEU A 287 -9.52 23.97 4.29
C LEU A 287 -9.46 22.47 3.99
N LEU A 288 -9.15 21.65 5.00
CA LEU A 288 -9.05 20.19 4.84
C LEU A 288 -10.41 19.50 4.70
N LEU A 289 -11.50 20.15 5.15
CA LEU A 289 -12.86 19.67 4.94
C LEU A 289 -13.34 19.94 3.50
N ILE A 290 -12.94 21.06 2.93
CA ILE A 290 -13.23 21.43 1.53
C ILE A 290 -12.39 20.55 0.58
N GLY A 291 -11.12 20.31 0.90
CA GLY A 291 -10.20 19.51 0.09
C GLY A 291 -9.98 20.15 -1.29
N ASN A 292 -10.02 19.32 -2.34
CA ASN A 292 -9.90 19.74 -3.74
C ASN A 292 -11.24 19.71 -4.51
N GLN A 293 -12.37 19.54 -3.80
CA GLN A 293 -13.72 19.39 -4.38
C GLN A 293 -13.89 18.20 -5.35
N ALA A 294 -12.94 17.25 -5.39
CA ALA A 294 -13.05 16.07 -6.24
C ALA A 294 -14.24 15.19 -5.81
N ARG A 295 -14.96 14.65 -6.81
CA ARG A 295 -16.08 13.73 -6.60
C ARG A 295 -15.60 12.30 -6.84
N PRO A 296 -15.54 11.43 -5.80
CA PRO A 296 -15.11 10.04 -5.97
C PRO A 296 -15.96 9.26 -6.97
N LYS A 297 -17.26 9.58 -7.01
CA LYS A 297 -18.23 9.04 -7.97
C LYS A 297 -18.90 10.21 -8.67
N ILE A 298 -18.37 10.56 -9.85
CA ILE A 298 -18.76 11.78 -10.57
C ILE A 298 -20.26 11.81 -10.93
N PHE A 299 -20.89 10.64 -11.07
CA PHE A 299 -22.30 10.50 -11.43
C PHE A 299 -23.26 10.32 -10.24
N ASP A 300 -22.77 10.20 -9.01
CA ASP A 300 -23.64 10.04 -7.83
C ASP A 300 -24.39 11.35 -7.54
N LEU A 301 -25.71 11.36 -7.73
CA LEU A 301 -26.56 12.53 -7.47
C LEU A 301 -26.57 12.96 -6.00
N ASN A 302 -26.37 12.01 -5.08
CA ASN A 302 -26.28 12.27 -3.63
C ASN A 302 -24.84 12.06 -3.14
N ILE A 303 -23.98 13.05 -3.38
CA ILE A 303 -22.55 12.99 -3.04
C ILE A 303 -22.39 12.85 -1.52
N ARG A 304 -21.77 11.76 -1.09
CA ARG A 304 -21.34 11.58 0.30
C ARG A 304 -19.85 11.86 0.41
N ARG A 305 -19.51 12.97 1.05
CA ARG A 305 -18.11 13.32 1.36
C ARG A 305 -17.61 12.49 2.54
N PRO A 306 -16.41 11.90 2.48
CA PRO A 306 -15.80 11.28 3.65
C PRO A 306 -15.60 12.33 4.76
N PRO A 307 -15.84 11.98 6.04
CA PRO A 307 -15.54 12.87 7.14
C PRO A 307 -14.01 13.08 7.28
N PRO A 308 -13.56 14.24 7.79
CA PRO A 308 -12.16 14.46 8.11
C PRO A 308 -11.69 13.49 9.20
N LEU A 309 -10.36 13.29 9.29
CA LEU A 309 -9.77 12.42 10.32
C LEU A 309 -9.63 13.12 11.69
N TYR A 310 -9.47 14.45 11.70
CA TYR A 310 -9.39 15.23 12.94
C TYR A 310 -10.75 15.38 13.61
N SER A 311 -10.76 15.52 14.94
CA SER A 311 -11.99 15.66 15.72
C SER A 311 -12.35 17.12 16.02
N THR A 312 -11.36 18.00 16.09
CA THR A 312 -11.54 19.43 16.37
C THR A 312 -10.45 20.24 15.69
N VAL A 313 -10.67 21.55 15.55
CA VAL A 313 -9.75 22.48 14.89
C VAL A 313 -9.53 23.69 15.78
N LEU A 314 -8.26 24.08 15.95
CA LEU A 314 -7.84 25.35 16.54
C LEU A 314 -7.22 26.22 15.46
N GLU A 315 -7.75 27.43 15.32
CA GLU A 315 -7.17 28.45 14.46
C GLU A 315 -6.11 29.24 15.22
N VAL A 316 -4.86 29.15 14.78
CA VAL A 316 -3.77 29.95 15.33
C VAL A 316 -3.67 31.24 14.53
N ASP A 317 -3.63 32.36 15.23
CA ASP A 317 -3.57 33.69 14.62
C ASP A 317 -2.12 34.04 14.23
N GLU A 318 -1.53 33.26 13.32
CA GLU A 318 -0.24 33.51 12.68
C GLU A 318 -0.42 33.75 11.18
N ARG A 319 0.53 34.44 10.54
CA ARG A 319 0.50 34.59 9.08
C ARG A 319 1.89 34.91 8.52
N VAL A 320 2.26 34.17 7.49
CA VAL A 320 3.39 34.50 6.61
C VAL A 320 2.92 34.54 5.16
N THR A 321 3.66 35.23 4.30
CA THR A 321 3.38 35.31 2.86
C THR A 321 4.68 35.41 2.07
N LEU A 322 4.65 35.05 0.80
CA LEU A 322 5.80 35.22 -0.09
C LEU A 322 5.89 36.68 -0.55
N VAL A 323 7.11 37.18 -0.72
CA VAL A 323 7.34 38.53 -1.25
C VAL A 323 7.25 38.51 -2.77
N GLY A 324 6.48 39.44 -3.33
CA GLY A 324 6.22 39.52 -4.78
C GLY A 324 4.95 38.77 -5.19
N TYR A 325 4.80 38.47 -6.48
CA TYR A 325 3.68 37.71 -7.02
C TYR A 325 4.13 36.76 -8.14
N THR A 326 3.45 35.62 -8.27
CA THR A 326 3.88 34.51 -9.14
C THR A 326 3.81 34.84 -10.64
N SER A 327 3.07 35.87 -11.04
CA SER A 327 2.91 36.28 -12.44
C SER A 327 3.85 37.42 -12.86
N ASP A 328 4.87 37.75 -12.05
CA ASP A 328 5.86 38.77 -12.40
C ASP A 328 6.78 38.25 -13.53
N PRO A 329 6.72 38.85 -14.74
CA PRO A 329 7.56 38.42 -15.86
C PRO A 329 9.06 38.66 -15.64
N GLN A 330 9.42 39.43 -14.60
CA GLN A 330 10.79 39.75 -14.20
C GLN A 330 11.08 39.31 -12.75
N ALA A 331 10.38 38.29 -12.25
CA ALA A 331 10.46 37.81 -10.87
C ALA A 331 11.90 37.61 -10.36
N GLU A 332 12.80 37.00 -11.15
CA GLU A 332 14.20 36.82 -10.78
C GLU A 332 14.96 38.15 -10.60
N GLN A 333 14.72 39.11 -11.48
CA GLN A 333 15.40 40.41 -11.44
C GLN A 333 14.89 41.27 -10.28
N HIS A 334 13.59 41.18 -10.03
CA HIS A 334 12.89 41.91 -8.96
C HIS A 334 13.05 41.28 -7.58
N GLY A 335 13.40 39.99 -7.51
CA GLY A 335 13.57 39.22 -6.29
C GLY A 335 14.48 39.88 -5.25
N VAL A 336 14.16 39.61 -3.99
CA VAL A 336 14.99 39.94 -2.83
C VAL A 336 16.31 39.17 -2.94
N GLN A 337 17.43 39.84 -2.64
CA GLN A 337 18.74 39.18 -2.58
C GLN A 337 19.17 39.03 -1.12
N PHE A 338 19.78 37.87 -0.85
CA PHE A 338 20.30 37.49 0.45
C PHE A 338 21.82 37.35 0.39
N ASP A 339 22.51 37.57 1.50
CA ASP A 339 23.91 37.15 1.67
C ASP A 339 24.01 35.65 2.01
N GLU A 340 25.24 35.14 2.17
CA GLU A 340 25.52 33.75 2.54
C GLU A 340 24.91 33.35 3.90
N ASN A 341 24.53 34.31 4.75
CA ASN A 341 23.89 34.09 6.05
C ASN A 341 22.37 34.29 6.01
N GLY A 342 21.78 34.48 4.81
CA GLY A 342 20.34 34.67 4.63
C GLY A 342 19.83 36.05 5.03
N LYS A 343 20.71 37.05 5.21
CA LYS A 343 20.33 38.43 5.50
C LYS A 343 20.05 39.18 4.21
N VAL A 344 18.97 39.98 4.20
CA VAL A 344 18.60 40.81 3.05
C VAL A 344 19.72 41.81 2.73
N THR A 345 20.37 41.61 1.58
CA THR A 345 21.33 42.56 1.00
C THR A 345 20.64 43.55 0.08
N ARG A 346 19.52 43.14 -0.53
CA ARG A 346 18.72 43.96 -1.43
C ARG A 346 17.24 43.59 -1.33
N GLY A 347 16.40 44.59 -1.11
CA GLY A 347 14.95 44.48 -1.10
C GLY A 347 14.33 44.13 -2.46
N TYR A 348 13.01 43.89 -2.47
CA TYR A 348 12.28 43.56 -3.70
C TYR A 348 12.10 44.82 -4.56
N ARG A 349 12.35 44.73 -5.86
CA ARG A 349 12.36 45.88 -6.79
C ARG A 349 11.12 45.98 -7.69
N GLY A 350 10.26 44.97 -7.70
CA GLY A 350 9.04 44.97 -8.50
C GLY A 350 7.95 45.83 -7.86
N LYS A 351 7.00 46.27 -8.68
CA LYS A 351 5.77 46.91 -8.20
C LYS A 351 4.92 45.91 -7.42
N GLY A 352 4.08 46.40 -6.52
CA GLY A 352 2.99 45.60 -5.93
C GLY A 352 2.11 44.95 -7.01
N TRP A 353 1.34 43.91 -6.64
CA TRP A 353 0.45 43.19 -7.57
C TRP A 353 -0.61 44.12 -8.22
N ASP A 354 -0.90 45.25 -7.57
CA ASP A 354 -1.80 46.33 -7.97
C ASP A 354 -1.10 47.41 -8.82
N GLY A 355 0.21 47.32 -9.03
CA GLY A 355 1.00 48.24 -9.85
C GLY A 355 1.35 49.57 -9.18
N GLU A 356 1.00 49.75 -7.89
CA GLU A 356 1.27 50.94 -7.08
C GLU A 356 2.12 50.59 -5.85
N GLY A 357 3.14 51.43 -5.56
CA GLY A 357 4.04 51.24 -4.41
C GLY A 357 5.13 50.17 -4.59
N ASP A 358 6.05 50.12 -3.63
CA ASP A 358 7.03 49.04 -3.50
C ASP A 358 6.31 47.79 -2.97
N ALA A 359 6.62 46.59 -3.49
CA ALA A 359 6.00 45.36 -2.94
C ALA A 359 6.44 45.05 -1.49
N GLU A 360 7.24 45.93 -0.86
CA GLU A 360 7.65 45.92 0.55
C GLU A 360 6.51 46.40 1.47
N GLY A 361 5.53 45.54 1.69
CA GLY A 361 4.55 45.72 2.78
C GLY A 361 5.20 45.60 4.18
N PRO A 362 4.50 46.00 5.25
CA PRO A 362 5.00 45.91 6.62
C PRO A 362 5.25 44.44 7.02
N GLY A 363 6.36 44.19 7.71
CA GLY A 363 6.74 42.86 8.18
C GLY A 363 8.23 42.57 7.95
N GLU A 364 8.80 41.73 8.80
CA GLU A 364 10.17 41.26 8.66
C GLU A 364 10.27 40.31 7.46
N ILE A 365 11.30 40.50 6.61
CA ILE A 365 11.58 39.62 5.47
C ILE A 365 12.76 38.73 5.84
N VAL A 366 12.57 37.43 5.71
CA VAL A 366 13.56 36.40 5.97
C VAL A 366 13.71 35.49 4.74
N GLN A 367 14.87 34.84 4.61
CA GLN A 367 15.05 33.82 3.59
C GLN A 367 14.39 32.51 4.06
N GLY A 368 13.44 32.01 3.29
CA GLY A 368 12.83 30.70 3.51
C GLY A 368 13.73 29.56 3.03
N LEU A 369 13.47 28.34 3.51
CA LEU A 369 14.24 27.14 3.19
C LEU A 369 14.21 26.77 1.70
N SER A 370 13.17 27.17 0.97
CA SER A 370 13.08 27.00 -0.49
C SER A 370 13.98 27.96 -1.28
N GLY A 371 14.55 28.98 -0.61
CA GLY A 371 15.26 30.11 -1.22
C GLY A 371 14.38 31.35 -1.43
N GLU A 372 13.06 31.20 -1.31
CA GLU A 372 12.09 32.29 -1.47
C GLU A 372 12.18 33.31 -0.32
N ALA A 373 11.85 34.56 -0.62
CA ALA A 373 11.71 35.59 0.41
C ALA A 373 10.34 35.50 1.09
N VAL A 374 10.35 35.28 2.41
CA VAL A 374 9.14 35.15 3.22
C VAL A 374 8.96 36.39 4.07
N ARG A 375 7.78 36.99 4.00
CA ARG A 375 7.36 38.09 4.87
C ARG A 375 6.54 37.57 6.04
N ILE A 376 6.97 37.91 7.25
CA ILE A 376 6.25 37.62 8.49
C ILE A 376 5.21 38.73 8.70
N MET A 377 3.93 38.40 8.47
CA MET A 377 2.80 39.33 8.68
C MET A 377 2.34 39.32 10.13
N LYS A 378 2.35 38.15 10.77
CA LYS A 378 1.94 37.97 12.17
C LYS A 378 2.60 36.75 12.79
N ARG A 379 3.18 36.93 13.99
CA ARG A 379 3.76 35.86 14.80
C ARG A 379 2.68 35.24 15.70
N PRO A 380 2.73 33.92 15.99
CA PRO A 380 1.77 33.28 16.88
C PRO A 380 1.91 33.80 18.31
N ASP A 381 0.78 34.04 18.97
CA ASP A 381 0.74 34.32 20.41
C ASP A 381 0.86 33.00 21.18
N LEU A 382 2.07 32.69 21.65
CA LEU A 382 2.36 31.42 22.30
C LEU A 382 1.62 31.23 23.63
N ASP A 383 1.31 32.30 24.36
CA ASP A 383 0.56 32.20 25.62
C ASP A 383 -0.91 31.85 25.36
N ALA A 384 -1.53 32.48 24.36
CA ALA A 384 -2.89 32.15 23.94
C ALA A 384 -2.99 30.74 23.35
N VAL A 385 -2.00 30.34 22.54
CA VAL A 385 -1.92 28.97 22.00
C VAL A 385 -1.74 27.96 23.13
N LYS A 386 -0.91 28.25 24.14
CA LYS A 386 -0.70 27.38 25.31
C LYS A 386 -1.99 27.12 26.07
N GLN A 387 -2.80 28.15 26.34
CA GLN A 387 -4.08 28.01 27.03
C GLN A 387 -5.06 27.13 26.23
N SER A 388 -5.10 27.31 24.91
CA SER A 388 -5.95 26.52 24.01
C SER A 388 -5.49 25.06 23.95
N LEU A 389 -4.18 24.83 23.84
CA LEU A 389 -3.58 23.49 23.86
C LEU A 389 -3.80 22.78 25.19
N GLN A 390 -3.70 23.50 26.32
CA GLN A 390 -4.00 22.94 27.64
C GLN A 390 -5.45 22.48 27.73
N THR A 391 -6.39 23.27 27.19
CA THR A 391 -7.80 22.88 27.13
C THR A 391 -7.99 21.58 26.35
N PHE A 392 -7.35 21.46 25.17
CA PHE A 392 -7.40 20.21 24.41
C PHE A 392 -6.76 19.03 25.13
N TYR A 393 -5.66 19.27 25.85
CA TYR A 393 -5.03 18.24 26.67
C TYR A 393 -5.97 17.75 27.78
N ASP A 394 -6.65 18.68 28.45
CA ASP A 394 -7.61 18.38 29.53
C ASP A 394 -8.87 17.68 29.01
N ASP A 395 -9.30 17.99 27.78
CA ASP A 395 -10.38 17.29 27.05
C ASP A 395 -9.99 15.86 26.58
N GLY A 396 -8.75 15.45 26.80
CA GLY A 396 -8.26 14.10 26.53
C GLY A 396 -7.57 13.92 25.18
N PHE A 397 -7.29 15.00 24.43
CA PHE A 397 -6.45 14.91 23.24
C PHE A 397 -4.99 14.66 23.64
N ARG A 398 -4.35 13.70 22.95
CA ARG A 398 -2.92 13.35 23.14
C ARG A 398 -2.10 13.43 21.86
N SER A 399 -2.77 13.51 20.71
CA SER A 399 -2.18 13.67 19.39
C SER A 399 -2.69 14.96 18.76
N ILE A 400 -1.81 15.68 18.04
CA ILE A 400 -2.16 16.87 17.27
C ILE A 400 -1.46 16.90 15.91
N ALA A 401 -2.09 17.54 14.93
CA ALA A 401 -1.49 17.90 13.65
C ALA A 401 -1.42 19.43 13.53
N ILE A 402 -0.30 19.98 13.07
CA ILE A 402 -0.07 21.42 12.92
C ILE A 402 0.20 21.71 11.45
N VAL A 403 -0.61 22.57 10.83
CA VAL A 403 -0.57 22.89 9.41
C VAL A 403 -0.72 24.39 9.20
N PHE A 404 0.39 25.09 9.00
CA PHE A 404 0.42 26.53 8.74
C PHE A 404 0.67 26.85 7.26
N CYS A 405 0.19 28.00 6.84
CA CYS A 405 0.37 28.50 5.49
C CYS A 405 1.86 28.79 5.23
N HIS A 406 2.37 28.37 4.06
CA HIS A 406 3.78 28.48 3.67
C HIS A 406 4.81 27.87 4.65
N SER A 407 4.39 26.97 5.55
CA SER A 407 5.31 26.34 6.52
C SER A 407 6.40 25.47 5.88
N TYR A 408 6.20 25.01 4.64
CA TYR A 408 7.21 24.28 3.87
C TYR A 408 8.51 25.09 3.68
N THR A 409 8.39 26.42 3.55
CA THR A 409 9.54 27.31 3.40
C THR A 409 9.87 28.05 4.70
N PHE A 410 8.88 28.33 5.55
CA PHE A 410 9.09 28.96 6.86
C PHE A 410 8.49 28.11 7.99
N PRO A 411 9.21 27.10 8.49
CA PRO A 411 8.69 26.13 9.46
C PRO A 411 8.68 26.65 10.91
N GLU A 412 9.35 27.78 11.20
CA GLU A 412 9.60 28.23 12.58
C GLU A 412 8.33 28.37 13.43
N HIS A 413 7.25 28.92 12.86
CA HIS A 413 5.99 29.05 13.60
C HIS A 413 5.38 27.68 13.95
N GLU A 414 5.43 26.70 13.03
CA GLU A 414 4.95 25.34 13.34
C GLU A 414 5.82 24.69 14.42
N GLN A 415 7.14 24.84 14.34
CA GLN A 415 8.08 24.27 15.31
C GLN A 415 7.88 24.85 16.71
N GLN A 416 7.70 26.17 16.84
CA GLN A 416 7.42 26.83 18.13
C GLN A 416 6.14 26.30 18.78
N VAL A 417 5.07 26.13 18.00
CA VAL A 417 3.80 25.57 18.49
C VAL A 417 3.94 24.07 18.78
N GLY A 418 4.72 23.34 18.01
CA GLY A 418 5.02 21.92 18.21
C GLY A 418 5.79 21.67 19.51
N ASP A 419 6.84 22.45 19.78
CA ASP A 419 7.62 22.37 21.01
C ASP A 419 6.79 22.73 22.24
N LEU A 420 5.91 23.72 22.11
CA LEU A 420 4.94 24.07 23.14
C LEU A 420 4.00 22.90 23.45
N ALA A 421 3.44 22.25 22.42
CA ALA A 421 2.59 21.07 22.62
C ALA A 421 3.35 19.91 23.27
N ARG A 422 4.59 19.64 22.87
CA ARG A 422 5.45 18.64 23.54
C ARG A 422 5.65 18.97 25.01
N SER A 423 5.86 20.24 25.34
CA SER A 423 6.07 20.69 26.74
C SER A 423 4.84 20.52 27.64
N ILE A 424 3.63 20.54 27.07
CA ILE A 424 2.36 20.30 27.79
C ILE A 424 2.17 18.80 28.07
N GLY A 425 2.77 17.92 27.24
CA GLY A 425 2.73 16.47 27.42
C GLY A 425 1.94 15.71 26.35
N PHE A 426 1.65 16.33 25.19
CA PHE A 426 1.11 15.61 24.04
C PHE A 426 2.06 14.49 23.62
N THR A 427 1.55 13.27 23.46
CA THR A 427 2.36 12.07 23.16
C THR A 427 2.79 12.01 21.69
N HIS A 428 2.06 12.67 20.81
CA HIS A 428 2.38 12.75 19.39
C HIS A 428 2.03 14.13 18.81
N VAL A 429 2.96 14.68 18.02
CA VAL A 429 2.85 16.00 17.38
C VAL A 429 3.34 15.88 15.95
N SER A 430 2.42 16.04 14.99
CA SER A 430 2.69 15.99 13.56
C SER A 430 2.80 17.40 12.99
N GLU A 431 4.02 17.87 12.78
CA GLU A 431 4.32 19.15 12.12
C GLU A 431 4.38 18.96 10.61
N SER A 432 3.56 19.71 9.87
CA SER A 432 3.40 19.51 8.44
C SER A 432 4.67 19.80 7.64
N SER A 433 5.42 20.82 8.03
CA SER A 433 6.70 21.18 7.40
C SER A 433 7.82 20.19 7.69
N ARG A 434 7.76 19.47 8.81
CA ARG A 434 8.77 18.47 9.17
C ARG A 434 8.50 17.12 8.50
N LEU A 435 7.23 16.76 8.36
CA LEU A 435 6.82 15.52 7.69
C LEU A 435 7.01 15.61 6.19
N LEU A 436 6.50 16.68 5.57
CA LEU A 436 6.48 16.85 4.12
C LEU A 436 6.71 18.33 3.79
N PRO A 437 7.97 18.76 3.60
CA PRO A 437 8.30 20.15 3.30
C PRO A 437 7.97 20.49 1.83
N MET A 438 6.70 20.40 1.44
CA MET A 438 6.20 20.67 0.09
C MET A 438 5.18 21.82 0.10
N ILE A 439 5.07 22.59 -0.98
CA ILE A 439 4.22 23.79 -1.05
C ILE A 439 2.71 23.53 -0.82
N LYS A 440 2.16 22.44 -1.37
CA LYS A 440 0.72 22.19 -1.43
C LYS A 440 0.11 21.94 -0.03
N MET A 441 -0.53 22.97 0.55
CA MET A 441 -1.05 22.95 1.93
C MET A 441 -2.14 21.89 2.18
N VAL A 442 -3.02 21.62 1.20
CA VAL A 442 -4.08 20.60 1.35
C VAL A 442 -3.49 19.18 1.43
N PRO A 443 -2.72 18.68 0.43
CA PRO A 443 -2.07 17.38 0.54
C PRO A 443 -1.14 17.24 1.76
N ARG A 444 -0.38 18.29 2.07
CA ARG A 444 0.50 18.34 3.25
C ARG A 444 -0.30 18.23 4.55
N GLY A 445 -1.41 18.96 4.66
CA GLY A 445 -2.27 18.93 5.84
C GLY A 445 -3.03 17.62 6.02
N VAL A 446 -3.54 17.03 4.93
CA VAL A 446 -4.18 15.70 4.98
C VAL A 446 -3.19 14.63 5.44
N SER A 447 -1.95 14.65 4.93
CA SER A 447 -0.91 13.70 5.32
C SER A 447 -0.49 13.88 6.78
N SER A 448 -0.35 15.13 7.24
CA SER A 448 -0.04 15.43 8.66
C SER A 448 -1.16 14.95 9.60
N THR A 449 -2.40 15.09 9.17
CA THR A 449 -3.59 14.59 9.88
C THR A 449 -3.60 13.06 9.90
N ALA A 450 -3.25 12.40 8.80
CA ALA A 450 -3.15 10.94 8.72
C ALA A 450 -2.00 10.40 9.61
N ASP A 451 -0.86 11.07 9.68
CA ASP A 451 0.21 10.73 10.62
C ASP A 451 -0.25 10.81 12.08
N ALA A 452 -0.90 11.93 12.46
CA ALA A 452 -1.41 12.14 13.81
C ALA A 452 -2.49 11.11 14.20
N TYR A 453 -3.21 10.60 13.21
CA TYR A 453 -4.25 9.58 13.35
C TYR A 453 -3.71 8.17 13.52
N LEU A 454 -2.62 7.83 12.81
CA LEU A 454 -2.11 6.45 12.68
C LEU A 454 -0.91 6.15 13.59
N THR A 455 0.03 7.09 13.73
CA THR A 455 1.28 6.84 14.45
C THR A 455 1.09 6.43 15.91
N PRO A 456 0.14 7.00 16.69
CA PRO A 456 -0.11 6.52 18.05
C PRO A 456 -0.54 5.06 18.12
N ILE A 457 -1.42 4.62 17.21
CA ILE A 457 -1.88 3.21 17.15
C ILE A 457 -0.74 2.28 16.79
N LEU A 458 0.10 2.72 15.85
CA LEU A 458 1.28 1.96 15.47
C LEU A 458 2.22 1.79 16.68
N ARG A 459 2.46 2.86 17.46
CA ARG A 459 3.27 2.79 18.68
C ARG A 459 2.68 1.84 19.72
N ASP A 460 1.37 1.90 19.99
CA ASP A 460 0.71 0.99 20.93
C ASP A 460 0.87 -0.48 20.51
N TYR A 461 0.74 -0.76 19.21
CA TYR A 461 1.00 -2.09 18.65
C TYR A 461 2.44 -2.54 18.86
N LEU A 462 3.40 -1.66 18.56
CA LEU A 462 4.83 -1.95 18.72
C LEU A 462 5.19 -2.15 20.19
N ASP A 463 4.66 -1.34 21.10
CA ASP A 463 4.86 -1.51 22.53
C ASP A 463 4.31 -2.86 23.03
N GLY A 464 3.16 -3.30 22.51
CA GLY A 464 2.61 -4.63 22.77
C GLY A 464 3.51 -5.76 22.26
N PHE A 465 4.07 -5.62 21.06
CA PHE A 465 5.04 -6.55 20.49
C PHE A 465 6.30 -6.62 21.36
N PHE A 466 6.93 -5.49 21.65
CA PHE A 466 8.16 -5.44 22.43
C PHE A 466 7.97 -5.89 23.89
N ALA A 467 6.78 -5.77 24.46
CA ALA A 467 6.47 -6.30 25.80
C ALA A 467 6.59 -7.84 25.88
N GLY A 468 6.57 -8.53 24.73
CA GLY A 468 6.81 -9.98 24.64
C GLY A 468 8.28 -10.39 24.73
N PHE A 469 9.22 -9.43 24.74
CA PHE A 469 10.66 -9.69 24.67
C PHE A 469 11.43 -9.04 25.83
N ASP A 470 12.65 -9.52 26.08
CA ASP A 470 13.53 -8.91 27.06
C ASP A 470 13.87 -7.44 26.69
N GLU A 471 14.23 -6.63 27.70
CA GLU A 471 14.49 -5.19 27.51
C GLU A 471 15.62 -4.91 26.51
N LYS A 472 16.50 -5.89 26.27
CA LYS A 472 17.64 -5.76 25.35
C LYS A 472 17.18 -5.53 23.91
N LEU A 473 15.98 -5.98 23.54
CA LEU A 473 15.42 -5.79 22.20
C LEU A 473 15.05 -4.32 21.91
N LYS A 474 14.57 -3.58 22.91
CA LYS A 474 14.20 -2.15 22.76
C LYS A 474 15.43 -1.24 22.62
N ASP A 475 16.57 -1.65 23.16
CA ASP A 475 17.76 -0.79 23.29
C ASP A 475 18.50 -0.53 21.97
N GLY A 476 18.31 -1.38 20.94
CA GLY A 476 18.78 -1.12 19.56
C GLY A 476 20.28 -0.84 19.35
N ARG A 477 21.12 -1.01 20.39
CA ARG A 477 22.58 -0.79 20.32
C ARG A 477 23.24 -1.88 19.49
N LEU A 478 24.47 -1.65 19.00
CA LEU A 478 25.26 -2.62 18.19
C LEU A 478 25.34 -4.05 18.78
N ARG A 479 25.16 -4.20 20.11
CA ARG A 479 25.18 -5.46 20.85
C ARG A 479 23.81 -6.11 21.09
N SER A 480 22.72 -5.49 20.66
CA SER A 480 21.33 -5.99 20.76
C SER A 480 20.82 -6.52 19.40
N PRO A 481 19.83 -7.43 19.39
CA PRO A 481 19.15 -7.83 18.17
C PRO A 481 18.51 -6.64 17.48
N ARG A 482 18.59 -6.57 16.16
CA ARG A 482 18.01 -5.46 15.37
C ARG A 482 16.54 -5.73 15.10
N VAL A 483 15.70 -4.72 15.26
CA VAL A 483 14.29 -4.77 14.83
C VAL A 483 14.07 -3.74 13.75
N GLU A 484 13.59 -4.20 12.59
CA GLU A 484 13.42 -3.39 11.39
C GLU A 484 12.00 -3.59 10.85
N PHE A 485 11.47 -2.57 10.19
CA PHE A 485 10.11 -2.53 9.70
C PHE A 485 10.08 -2.29 8.20
N MET A 486 9.23 -3.03 7.49
CA MET A 486 9.02 -2.76 6.07
C MET A 486 8.31 -1.41 5.90
N GLY A 487 8.89 -0.53 5.10
CA GLY A 487 8.29 0.72 4.65
C GLY A 487 7.38 0.52 3.44
N SER A 488 6.48 1.47 3.21
CA SER A 488 5.61 1.48 2.03
C SER A 488 6.35 1.53 0.70
N ASP A 489 7.61 1.98 0.70
CA ASP A 489 8.49 2.09 -0.47
C ASP A 489 9.31 0.81 -0.73
N GLY A 490 9.09 -0.26 0.05
CA GLY A 490 9.82 -1.53 -0.05
C GLY A 490 11.17 -1.54 0.68
N GLY A 491 11.55 -0.44 1.34
CA GLY A 491 12.78 -0.35 2.13
C GLY A 491 12.58 -0.75 3.59
N LEU A 492 13.64 -1.26 4.22
CA LEU A 492 13.63 -1.50 5.67
C LEU A 492 13.96 -0.22 6.45
N LEU A 493 13.12 0.10 7.44
CA LEU A 493 13.22 1.24 8.34
C LEU A 493 13.48 0.80 9.78
N ASP A 494 14.17 1.64 10.55
CA ASP A 494 14.29 1.43 12.00
C ASP A 494 13.04 1.92 12.77
N LEU A 495 13.00 1.63 14.07
CA LEU A 495 11.91 2.04 14.95
C LEU A 495 11.69 3.57 14.99
N THR A 496 12.75 4.36 14.85
CA THR A 496 12.66 5.83 14.94
C THR A 496 12.09 6.47 13.67
N ASN A 497 12.33 5.84 12.52
CA ASN A 497 11.92 6.31 11.20
C ASN A 497 10.62 5.67 10.71
N PHE A 498 10.10 4.66 11.41
CA PHE A 498 8.84 4.00 11.08
C PHE A 498 7.63 4.75 11.65
N THR A 499 6.95 5.50 10.77
CA THR A 499 5.75 6.29 11.12
C THR A 499 4.48 5.65 10.55
N GLY A 500 3.32 6.11 11.03
CA GLY A 500 2.01 5.68 10.55
C GLY A 500 1.88 5.84 9.03
N LEU A 501 2.35 6.94 8.46
CA LEU A 501 2.34 7.17 7.01
C LEU A 501 3.18 6.15 6.23
N LYS A 502 4.41 5.90 6.69
CA LYS A 502 5.37 4.98 6.05
C LYS A 502 5.04 3.51 6.27
N SER A 503 4.03 3.20 7.09
CA SER A 503 3.59 1.83 7.38
C SER A 503 2.41 1.37 6.51
N ILE A 504 1.78 2.30 5.79
CA ILE A 504 0.61 2.02 4.93
C ILE A 504 1.05 1.10 3.80
N LEU A 505 0.36 -0.05 3.63
CA LEU A 505 0.70 -1.07 2.62
C LEU A 505 2.10 -1.70 2.79
N SER A 506 2.69 -1.64 3.98
CA SER A 506 4.00 -2.26 4.26
C SER A 506 4.03 -3.78 4.05
N GLY A 507 2.93 -4.50 4.35
CA GLY A 507 2.82 -5.95 4.11
C GLY A 507 2.96 -6.30 2.63
N PRO A 508 2.06 -5.81 1.75
CA PRO A 508 2.14 -6.00 0.32
C PRO A 508 3.49 -5.56 -0.28
N ALA A 509 4.10 -4.48 0.23
CA ALA A 509 5.42 -4.03 -0.22
C ALA A 509 6.51 -5.10 -0.06
N GLY A 510 6.48 -5.89 1.03
CA GLY A 510 7.35 -7.05 1.19
C GLY A 510 7.15 -8.09 0.08
N GLY A 511 5.90 -8.34 -0.32
CA GLY A 511 5.57 -9.22 -1.44
C GLY A 511 6.15 -8.72 -2.77
N VAL A 512 6.09 -7.39 -2.99
CA VAL A 512 6.67 -6.75 -4.19
C VAL A 512 8.18 -6.97 -4.26
N VAL A 513 8.89 -6.70 -3.16
CA VAL A 513 10.34 -6.97 -3.06
C VAL A 513 10.63 -8.45 -3.31
N GLY A 514 9.82 -9.33 -2.71
CA GLY A 514 9.93 -10.77 -2.86
C GLY A 514 9.90 -11.20 -4.32
N TYR A 515 8.81 -10.94 -5.04
CA TYR A 515 8.69 -11.39 -6.43
C TYR A 515 9.65 -10.65 -7.37
N ALA A 516 9.90 -9.36 -7.14
CA ALA A 516 10.80 -8.58 -8.00
C ALA A 516 12.20 -9.18 -7.98
N LEU A 517 12.75 -9.45 -6.78
CA LEU A 517 14.11 -9.96 -6.66
C LEU A 517 14.23 -11.45 -7.03
N THR A 518 13.20 -12.27 -6.80
CA THR A 518 13.28 -13.71 -7.12
C THR A 518 12.98 -14.03 -8.59
N SER A 519 12.16 -13.22 -9.26
CA SER A 519 11.65 -13.52 -10.61
C SER A 519 12.23 -12.66 -11.72
N TRP A 520 12.99 -11.61 -11.39
CA TRP A 520 13.65 -10.77 -12.38
C TRP A 520 14.88 -11.44 -13.01
N ASP A 521 15.12 -11.13 -14.27
CA ASP A 521 16.31 -11.55 -15.01
C ASP A 521 16.89 -10.36 -15.76
N GLU A 522 18.13 -10.00 -15.41
CA GLU A 522 18.80 -8.82 -15.93
C GLU A 522 19.18 -8.93 -17.42
N GLN A 523 19.28 -10.15 -17.95
CA GLN A 523 19.63 -10.37 -19.37
C GLN A 523 18.38 -10.28 -20.26
N LYS A 524 17.27 -10.88 -19.83
CA LYS A 524 16.01 -10.93 -20.59
C LYS A 524 15.15 -9.70 -20.36
N ARG A 525 15.21 -9.08 -19.18
CA ARG A 525 14.49 -7.86 -18.79
C ARG A 525 12.99 -7.88 -19.09
N HIS A 526 12.35 -9.04 -18.97
CA HIS A 526 10.91 -9.15 -19.13
C HIS A 526 10.20 -8.51 -17.93
N PRO A 527 9.23 -7.61 -18.14
CA PRO A 527 8.44 -7.06 -17.04
C PRO A 527 7.70 -8.17 -16.26
N ILE A 528 7.62 -8.02 -14.95
CA ILE A 528 6.95 -8.97 -14.06
C ILE A 528 5.75 -8.28 -13.41
N ILE A 529 4.58 -8.91 -13.51
CA ILE A 529 3.36 -8.52 -12.80
C ILE A 529 3.24 -9.39 -11.56
N GLY A 530 3.30 -8.76 -10.39
CA GLY A 530 3.02 -9.41 -9.12
C GLY A 530 1.53 -9.56 -8.91
N LEU A 531 1.11 -10.75 -8.47
CA LEU A 531 -0.25 -11.06 -8.07
C LEU A 531 -0.23 -11.76 -6.71
N ASP A 532 -0.50 -11.02 -5.64
CA ASP A 532 -0.70 -11.55 -4.29
C ASP A 532 -2.19 -11.82 -4.08
N VAL A 533 -2.60 -13.10 -4.02
CA VAL A 533 -3.99 -13.42 -3.66
C VAL A 533 -4.03 -13.92 -2.22
N GLY A 534 -4.45 -13.04 -1.32
CA GLY A 534 -4.64 -13.31 0.08
C GLY A 534 -6.04 -13.82 0.43
N GLY A 535 -6.32 -13.88 1.73
CA GLY A 535 -7.65 -14.24 2.24
C GLY A 535 -8.67 -13.10 2.20
N THR A 536 -8.26 -11.84 2.09
CA THR A 536 -9.19 -10.69 2.17
C THR A 536 -9.14 -9.83 0.91
N SER A 537 -7.96 -9.66 0.35
CA SER A 537 -7.67 -8.80 -0.80
C SER A 537 -6.73 -9.49 -1.77
N THR A 538 -6.61 -8.88 -2.94
CA THR A 538 -5.58 -9.17 -3.92
C THR A 538 -4.77 -7.91 -4.16
N ASP A 539 -3.46 -8.00 -4.06
CA ASP A 539 -2.53 -6.91 -4.28
C ASP A 539 -1.78 -7.14 -5.60
N VAL A 540 -1.76 -6.13 -6.45
CA VAL A 540 -1.17 -6.19 -7.79
C VAL A 540 -0.15 -5.08 -7.97
N SER A 541 1.00 -5.40 -8.56
CA SER A 541 2.05 -4.43 -8.88
C SER A 541 2.83 -4.85 -10.14
N ARG A 542 3.63 -3.92 -10.67
CA ARG A 542 4.49 -4.14 -11.84
C ARG A 542 5.95 -3.85 -11.49
N PHE A 543 6.86 -4.64 -12.04
CA PHE A 543 8.30 -4.45 -11.94
C PHE A 543 8.97 -4.63 -13.30
N ASP A 544 9.80 -3.67 -13.72
CA ASP A 544 10.51 -3.69 -15.01
C ASP A 544 12.02 -3.42 -14.88
N GLY A 545 12.58 -3.76 -13.73
CA GLY A 545 13.98 -3.55 -13.35
C GLY A 545 14.16 -2.44 -12.33
N ARG A 546 13.10 -1.66 -12.05
CA ARG A 546 13.02 -0.71 -10.94
C ARG A 546 11.64 -0.80 -10.28
N TYR A 547 11.60 -0.43 -9.02
CA TYR A 547 10.34 -0.30 -8.29
C TYR A 547 9.57 0.92 -8.82
N GLU A 548 8.31 0.71 -9.20
CA GLU A 548 7.40 1.81 -9.47
C GLU A 548 6.92 2.40 -8.14
N VAL A 549 7.17 3.70 -7.95
CA VAL A 549 6.81 4.43 -6.74
C VAL A 549 5.81 5.52 -7.09
N VAL A 550 4.69 5.53 -6.38
CA VAL A 550 3.68 6.59 -6.39
C VAL A 550 3.87 7.48 -5.17
N TYR A 551 3.77 8.79 -5.38
CA TYR A 551 3.96 9.80 -4.32
C TYR A 551 2.64 10.30 -3.74
N GLU A 552 1.56 10.20 -4.52
CA GLU A 552 0.21 10.58 -4.13
C GLU A 552 -0.71 9.38 -4.29
N THR A 553 -1.26 8.89 -3.17
CA THR A 553 -2.24 7.80 -3.18
C THR A 553 -3.50 8.20 -2.44
N THR A 554 -4.65 7.69 -2.90
CA THR A 554 -5.92 7.90 -2.19
C THR A 554 -6.35 6.60 -1.53
N THR A 555 -6.16 6.52 -0.22
CA THR A 555 -6.56 5.34 0.59
C THR A 555 -7.74 5.72 1.46
N ALA A 556 -8.82 4.93 1.44
CA ALA A 556 -10.05 5.21 2.21
C ALA A 556 -10.65 6.62 1.98
N GLY A 557 -10.46 7.19 0.78
CA GLY A 557 -10.89 8.55 0.44
C GLY A 557 -10.03 9.66 1.05
N VAL A 558 -8.84 9.32 1.59
CA VAL A 558 -7.85 10.25 2.13
C VAL A 558 -6.65 10.25 1.19
N THR A 559 -6.32 11.43 0.64
CA THR A 559 -5.16 11.60 -0.23
C THR A 559 -3.91 11.79 0.61
N ILE A 560 -3.00 10.83 0.53
CA ILE A 560 -1.76 10.77 1.31
C ILE A 560 -0.59 11.02 0.38
N GLN A 561 0.28 11.93 0.78
CA GLN A 561 1.54 12.23 0.12
C GLN A 561 2.65 11.51 0.85
N SER A 562 3.09 10.39 0.32
CA SER A 562 4.22 9.62 0.85
C SER A 562 4.70 8.70 -0.28
N PRO A 563 6.01 8.47 -0.44
CA PRO A 563 6.48 7.44 -1.37
C PRO A 563 5.92 6.09 -0.96
N GLN A 564 5.27 5.41 -1.91
CA GLN A 564 4.72 4.08 -1.75
C GLN A 564 4.97 3.31 -3.04
N LEU A 565 5.23 2.01 -2.95
CA LEU A 565 5.21 1.15 -4.14
C LEU A 565 3.82 1.23 -4.79
N ASP A 566 3.78 1.22 -6.12
CA ASP A 566 2.53 1.26 -6.87
C ASP A 566 1.81 -0.10 -6.80
N ILE A 567 1.07 -0.26 -5.71
CA ILE A 567 0.30 -1.45 -5.39
C ILE A 567 -1.17 -1.11 -5.50
N ASN A 568 -1.85 -1.78 -6.45
CA ASN A 568 -3.30 -1.69 -6.57
C ASN A 568 -3.95 -2.87 -5.86
N THR A 569 -4.60 -2.55 -4.73
CA THR A 569 -5.36 -3.53 -3.94
C THR A 569 -6.82 -3.59 -4.40
N VAL A 570 -7.34 -4.80 -4.60
CA VAL A 570 -8.77 -5.05 -4.81
C VAL A 570 -9.33 -5.91 -3.67
N ALA A 571 -10.56 -5.62 -3.25
CA ALA A 571 -11.29 -6.38 -2.22
C ALA A 571 -11.85 -7.71 -2.77
N ALA A 572 -10.97 -8.50 -3.41
CA ALA A 572 -11.23 -9.82 -3.93
C ALA A 572 -10.11 -10.74 -3.45
N GLY A 573 -10.43 -11.83 -2.74
CA GLY A 573 -9.48 -12.82 -2.23
C GLY A 573 -10.22 -14.08 -1.78
N GLY A 574 -9.55 -15.00 -1.10
CA GLY A 574 -10.15 -16.28 -0.68
C GLY A 574 -11.40 -16.12 0.19
N GLY A 575 -11.43 -15.12 1.06
CA GLY A 575 -12.54 -14.81 1.97
C GLY A 575 -13.59 -13.88 1.39
N SER A 576 -13.51 -13.47 0.12
CA SER A 576 -14.53 -12.59 -0.47
C SER A 576 -15.89 -13.27 -0.51
N CYS A 577 -16.89 -12.61 0.07
CA CYS A 577 -18.24 -13.17 0.22
C CYS A 577 -18.91 -13.33 -1.14
N LEU A 578 -19.58 -14.47 -1.32
CA LEU A 578 -20.30 -14.82 -2.53
C LEU A 578 -21.79 -14.60 -2.33
N ASN A 579 -22.39 -13.77 -3.20
CA ASN A 579 -23.79 -13.40 -3.14
C ASN A 579 -24.43 -13.40 -4.53
N PHE A 580 -25.73 -13.65 -4.59
CA PHE A 580 -26.52 -13.49 -5.81
C PHE A 580 -27.54 -12.37 -5.62
N ARG A 581 -27.56 -11.37 -6.52
CA ARG A 581 -28.53 -10.27 -6.46
C ARG A 581 -28.92 -9.83 -7.86
N ASN A 582 -30.23 -9.65 -8.09
CA ASN A 582 -30.77 -9.14 -9.35
C ASN A 582 -30.27 -9.89 -10.60
N GLY A 583 -30.14 -11.22 -10.54
CA GLY A 583 -29.66 -12.03 -11.65
C GLY A 583 -28.13 -12.07 -11.82
N LEU A 584 -27.36 -11.38 -10.97
CA LEU A 584 -25.91 -11.26 -11.07
C LEU A 584 -25.20 -12.03 -9.94
N PHE A 585 -24.15 -12.75 -10.33
CA PHE A 585 -23.16 -13.31 -9.43
C PHE A 585 -22.25 -12.20 -8.90
N LEU A 586 -22.07 -12.13 -7.59
CA LEU A 586 -21.21 -11.15 -6.92
C LEU A 586 -20.17 -11.88 -6.07
N ALA A 587 -18.91 -11.48 -6.20
CA ALA A 587 -17.81 -11.91 -5.35
C ALA A 587 -17.16 -10.66 -4.73
N GLY A 588 -17.31 -10.47 -3.42
CA GLY A 588 -16.93 -9.23 -2.74
C GLY A 588 -17.92 -8.07 -2.95
N PRO A 589 -17.61 -6.85 -2.47
CA PRO A 589 -16.36 -6.44 -1.80
C PRO A 589 -16.30 -6.84 -0.32
N GLU A 590 -17.39 -7.33 0.26
CA GLU A 590 -17.40 -7.82 1.64
C GLU A 590 -16.51 -9.07 1.77
N SER A 591 -15.79 -9.18 2.87
CA SER A 591 -14.93 -10.32 3.18
C SER A 591 -15.36 -10.98 4.49
N ALA A 592 -15.28 -12.31 4.52
CA ALA A 592 -15.51 -13.12 5.69
C ALA A 592 -14.36 -13.02 6.72
N GLY A 593 -13.18 -12.53 6.32
CA GLY A 593 -12.00 -12.39 7.17
C GLY A 593 -11.51 -13.72 7.76
N ALA A 594 -10.91 -13.68 8.96
CA ALA A 594 -10.56 -14.87 9.74
C ALA A 594 -11.64 -15.25 10.78
N GLU A 595 -12.51 -14.28 11.12
CA GLU A 595 -13.59 -14.40 12.10
C GLU A 595 -14.79 -13.55 11.62
N PRO A 596 -15.95 -14.15 11.30
CA PRO A 596 -16.27 -15.57 11.43
C PRO A 596 -15.58 -16.45 10.38
N GLY A 597 -14.91 -15.89 9.37
CA GLY A 597 -14.26 -16.65 8.30
C GLY A 597 -15.23 -17.28 7.31
N PRO A 598 -14.74 -17.91 6.22
CA PRO A 598 -15.56 -18.70 5.29
C PRO A 598 -16.41 -19.77 5.99
N ALA A 599 -17.47 -20.24 5.35
CA ALA A 599 -18.35 -21.27 5.91
C ALA A 599 -17.57 -22.55 6.28
N CYS A 600 -16.57 -22.92 5.49
CA CYS A 600 -15.68 -24.06 5.73
C CYS A 600 -14.79 -23.93 6.98
N TYR A 601 -14.68 -22.76 7.63
CA TYR A 601 -13.84 -22.56 8.82
C TYR A 601 -14.50 -23.01 10.12
N ARG A 602 -15.73 -23.56 10.07
CA ARG A 602 -16.48 -24.10 11.23
C ARG A 602 -16.87 -23.05 12.29
N LYS A 603 -16.99 -21.79 11.89
CA LYS A 603 -17.27 -20.64 12.75
C LYS A 603 -18.59 -19.92 12.41
N GLY A 604 -19.36 -20.47 11.47
CA GLY A 604 -20.69 -19.95 11.10
C GLY A 604 -20.66 -18.70 10.22
N GLY A 605 -19.60 -18.50 9.44
CA GLY A 605 -19.51 -17.38 8.50
C GLY A 605 -20.13 -17.65 7.12
N PRO A 606 -20.12 -16.66 6.22
CA PRO A 606 -20.78 -16.70 4.92
C PRO A 606 -20.03 -17.55 3.89
N LEU A 607 -20.68 -17.84 2.75
CA LEU A 607 -20.02 -18.42 1.58
C LEU A 607 -18.95 -17.46 1.05
N ALA A 608 -17.75 -17.98 0.80
CA ALA A 608 -16.62 -17.24 0.24
C ALA A 608 -15.93 -17.97 -0.93
N VAL A 609 -14.99 -17.32 -1.60
CA VAL A 609 -14.19 -17.90 -2.71
C VAL A 609 -13.48 -19.20 -2.28
N THR A 610 -12.99 -19.29 -1.04
CA THR A 610 -12.39 -20.51 -0.47
C THR A 610 -13.41 -21.65 -0.39
N ASP A 611 -14.67 -21.37 -0.08
CA ASP A 611 -15.73 -22.40 -0.11
C ASP A 611 -15.95 -22.90 -1.54
N ALA A 612 -15.90 -22.00 -2.54
CA ALA A 612 -16.03 -22.40 -3.95
C ALA A 612 -14.86 -23.29 -4.39
N ASN A 613 -13.62 -22.92 -4.06
CA ASN A 613 -12.45 -23.74 -4.37
C ASN A 613 -12.51 -25.10 -3.66
N LEU A 614 -13.02 -25.17 -2.42
CA LEU A 614 -13.23 -26.42 -1.70
C LEU A 614 -14.28 -27.32 -2.37
N VAL A 615 -15.44 -26.78 -2.72
CA VAL A 615 -16.53 -27.57 -3.34
C VAL A 615 -16.15 -28.09 -4.74
N LEU A 616 -15.39 -27.31 -5.52
CA LEU A 616 -14.90 -27.72 -6.83
C LEU A 616 -13.70 -28.69 -6.76
N GLY A 617 -13.26 -29.07 -5.55
CA GLY A 617 -12.12 -29.95 -5.34
C GLY A 617 -10.75 -29.32 -5.61
N ARG A 618 -10.70 -27.99 -5.81
CA ARG A 618 -9.45 -27.22 -5.98
C ARG A 618 -8.67 -27.07 -4.67
N LEU A 619 -9.27 -27.44 -3.55
CA LEU A 619 -8.63 -27.59 -2.24
C LEU A 619 -8.87 -28.99 -1.70
N VAL A 620 -7.82 -29.63 -1.20
CA VAL A 620 -7.88 -30.97 -0.61
C VAL A 620 -7.79 -30.82 0.92
N PRO A 621 -8.86 -31.13 1.68
CA PRO A 621 -8.92 -30.89 3.13
C PRO A 621 -7.78 -31.51 3.94
N ASP A 622 -7.29 -32.68 3.53
CA ASP A 622 -6.29 -33.45 4.27
C ASP A 622 -4.89 -32.79 4.26
N TYR A 623 -4.58 -32.02 3.22
CA TYR A 623 -3.31 -31.29 3.09
C TYR A 623 -3.42 -29.83 3.56
N PHE A 624 -4.62 -29.37 3.92
CA PHE A 624 -4.81 -28.04 4.48
C PHE A 624 -4.48 -28.03 5.99
N PRO A 625 -3.81 -26.99 6.52
CA PRO A 625 -3.55 -26.90 7.96
C PRO A 625 -4.80 -27.11 8.81
N LYS A 626 -4.74 -28.08 9.73
CA LYS A 626 -5.82 -28.39 10.67
C LYS A 626 -5.82 -27.39 11.82
N ILE A 627 -6.23 -26.16 11.54
CA ILE A 627 -6.22 -25.03 12.48
C ILE A 627 -7.62 -24.47 12.73
N PHE A 628 -8.66 -25.18 12.32
CA PHE A 628 -10.05 -24.73 12.40
C PHE A 628 -10.81 -25.37 13.56
N GLY A 629 -12.06 -24.93 13.72
CA GLY A 629 -12.94 -25.39 14.78
C GLY A 629 -12.55 -24.83 16.16
N LYS A 630 -13.23 -25.31 17.20
CA LYS A 630 -13.01 -24.84 18.58
C LYS A 630 -11.69 -25.33 19.17
N SER A 631 -11.13 -26.40 18.59
CA SER A 631 -9.95 -27.10 19.10
C SER A 631 -8.64 -26.72 18.40
N GLU A 632 -8.68 -25.87 17.38
CA GLU A 632 -7.54 -25.54 16.48
C GLU A 632 -6.86 -26.77 15.86
N LYS A 633 -7.61 -27.87 15.68
CA LYS A 633 -7.09 -29.16 15.20
C LYS A 633 -7.98 -29.82 14.17
N GLU A 634 -9.00 -29.11 13.69
CA GLU A 634 -9.99 -29.64 12.76
C GLU A 634 -9.67 -29.19 11.32
N PRO A 635 -9.95 -30.04 10.31
CA PRO A 635 -9.82 -29.69 8.91
C PRO A 635 -10.99 -28.79 8.46
N LEU A 636 -10.92 -28.31 7.21
CA LEU A 636 -12.03 -27.59 6.56
C LEU A 636 -13.34 -28.41 6.56
N ASP A 637 -14.47 -27.73 6.59
CA ASP A 637 -15.80 -28.34 6.55
C ASP A 637 -16.43 -28.28 5.17
N THR A 638 -16.28 -29.36 4.41
CA THR A 638 -16.84 -29.50 3.06
C THR A 638 -18.37 -29.55 3.07
N ASP A 639 -18.97 -30.16 4.09
CA ASP A 639 -20.43 -30.33 4.18
C ASP A 639 -21.14 -29.01 4.47
N ALA A 640 -20.53 -28.17 5.31
CA ALA A 640 -21.00 -26.80 5.56
C ALA A 640 -21.05 -25.96 4.28
N SER A 641 -19.96 -25.96 3.50
CA SER A 641 -19.88 -25.22 2.23
C SER A 641 -20.88 -25.76 1.20
N ARG A 642 -20.96 -27.09 1.04
CA ARG A 642 -21.88 -27.73 0.09
C ARG A 642 -23.33 -27.43 0.43
N SER A 643 -23.72 -27.56 1.70
CA SER A 643 -25.10 -27.27 2.15
C SER A 643 -25.49 -25.81 1.88
N ALA A 644 -24.56 -24.88 2.11
CA ALA A 644 -24.78 -23.46 1.85
C ALA A 644 -24.90 -23.16 0.34
N PHE A 645 -24.05 -23.75 -0.51
CA PHE A 645 -24.17 -23.60 -1.96
C PHE A 645 -25.43 -24.27 -2.53
N GLU A 646 -25.87 -25.40 -1.98
CA GLU A 646 -27.14 -26.03 -2.40
C GLU A 646 -28.36 -25.16 -2.08
N ALA A 647 -28.32 -24.42 -0.96
CA ALA A 647 -29.34 -23.42 -0.65
C ALA A 647 -29.32 -22.25 -1.65
N LEU A 648 -28.13 -21.72 -1.96
CA LEU A 648 -27.95 -20.63 -2.91
C LEU A 648 -28.30 -21.06 -4.35
N ALA A 649 -27.96 -22.27 -4.75
CA ALA A 649 -28.27 -22.82 -6.06
C ALA A 649 -29.79 -22.91 -6.30
N LYS A 650 -30.56 -23.29 -5.27
CA LYS A 650 -32.04 -23.28 -5.33
C LYS A 650 -32.59 -21.87 -5.57
N GLU A 651 -32.00 -20.86 -4.93
CA GLU A 651 -32.38 -19.46 -5.14
C GLU A 651 -32.04 -18.97 -6.55
N ILE A 652 -30.85 -19.28 -7.06
CA ILE A 652 -30.40 -18.90 -8.41
C ILE A 652 -31.29 -19.54 -9.48
N ASN A 653 -31.49 -20.86 -9.38
CA ASN A 653 -32.29 -21.62 -10.33
C ASN A 653 -33.80 -21.31 -10.25
N ALA A 654 -34.28 -20.74 -9.15
CA ALA A 654 -35.65 -20.22 -9.08
C ALA A 654 -35.85 -18.91 -9.85
N ASN A 655 -34.77 -18.15 -10.09
CA ASN A 655 -34.79 -16.85 -10.75
C ASN A 655 -34.25 -16.87 -12.19
N GLN A 656 -33.89 -18.04 -12.73
CA GLN A 656 -33.37 -18.19 -14.09
C GLN A 656 -34.22 -19.14 -14.94
N GLU A 657 -34.26 -18.90 -16.24
CA GLU A 657 -34.95 -19.77 -17.22
C GLU A 657 -34.19 -21.09 -17.45
N LYS A 658 -32.86 -21.09 -17.29
CA LYS A 658 -32.01 -22.26 -17.43
C LYS A 658 -31.61 -22.79 -16.06
N GLN A 659 -31.81 -24.10 -15.85
CA GLN A 659 -31.28 -24.80 -14.67
C GLN A 659 -29.78 -24.98 -14.84
N LEU A 660 -28.99 -24.40 -13.94
CA LEU A 660 -27.55 -24.59 -13.86
C LEU A 660 -27.23 -25.67 -12.84
N GLU A 661 -26.24 -26.50 -13.14
CA GLU A 661 -25.72 -27.49 -12.19
C GLU A 661 -24.94 -26.80 -11.06
N LEU A 662 -24.83 -27.46 -9.91
CA LEU A 662 -24.15 -26.91 -8.73
C LEU A 662 -22.70 -26.48 -9.06
N ASP A 663 -21.96 -27.34 -9.75
CA ASP A 663 -20.56 -27.07 -10.10
C ASP A 663 -20.43 -25.87 -11.07
N GLU A 664 -21.38 -25.68 -11.99
CA GLU A 664 -21.41 -24.53 -12.90
C GLU A 664 -21.69 -23.22 -12.14
N ILE A 665 -22.60 -23.26 -11.16
CA ILE A 665 -22.90 -22.11 -10.29
C ILE A 665 -21.68 -21.73 -9.46
N VAL A 666 -21.07 -22.72 -8.81
CA VAL A 666 -19.88 -22.50 -7.95
C VAL A 666 -18.71 -21.97 -8.80
N TYR A 667 -18.50 -22.53 -9.98
CA TYR A 667 -17.45 -22.07 -10.89
C TYR A 667 -17.75 -20.68 -11.47
N GLY A 668 -19.02 -20.32 -11.67
CA GLY A 668 -19.45 -18.97 -12.04
C GLY A 668 -18.95 -17.91 -11.05
N PHE A 669 -18.99 -18.20 -9.75
CA PHE A 669 -18.42 -17.31 -8.73
C PHE A 669 -16.88 -17.18 -8.83
N ILE A 670 -16.16 -18.27 -9.09
CA ILE A 670 -14.70 -18.23 -9.34
C ILE A 670 -14.38 -17.35 -10.56
N LYS A 671 -15.15 -17.47 -11.66
CA LYS A 671 -14.99 -16.63 -12.84
C LYS A 671 -15.16 -15.14 -12.53
N VAL A 672 -16.18 -14.78 -11.76
CA VAL A 672 -16.40 -13.38 -11.34
C VAL A 672 -15.28 -12.88 -10.43
N ALA A 673 -14.80 -13.71 -9.50
CA ALA A 673 -13.66 -13.38 -8.66
C ALA A 673 -12.38 -13.14 -9.48
N ASN A 674 -12.06 -14.04 -10.41
CA ASN A 674 -10.91 -13.90 -11.31
C ASN A 674 -10.99 -12.64 -12.17
N GLU A 675 -12.16 -12.33 -12.74
CA GLU A 675 -12.35 -11.10 -13.53
C GLU A 675 -12.19 -9.84 -12.66
N THR A 676 -12.63 -9.89 -11.40
CA THR A 676 -12.45 -8.79 -10.44
C THR A 676 -10.97 -8.59 -10.09
N MET A 677 -10.21 -9.68 -9.92
CA MET A 677 -8.76 -9.66 -9.70
C MET A 677 -7.95 -9.23 -10.94
N ALA A 678 -8.45 -9.47 -12.15
CA ALA A 678 -7.80 -9.10 -13.40
C ALA A 678 -7.90 -7.61 -13.74
N ARG A 679 -8.96 -6.92 -13.31
CA ARG A 679 -9.17 -5.48 -13.55
C ARG A 679 -8.01 -4.57 -13.10
N PRO A 680 -7.49 -4.66 -11.86
CA PRO A 680 -6.36 -3.83 -11.43
C PRO A 680 -5.09 -4.11 -12.25
N ILE A 681 -4.89 -5.34 -12.73
CA ILE A 681 -3.76 -5.65 -13.64
C ILE A 681 -3.89 -4.86 -14.94
N ARG A 682 -5.07 -4.88 -15.58
CA ARG A 682 -5.30 -4.10 -16.81
C ARG A 682 -5.14 -2.60 -16.58
N ALA A 683 -5.54 -2.09 -15.42
CA ALA A 683 -5.35 -0.68 -15.05
C ALA A 683 -3.86 -0.31 -14.88
N LEU A 684 -3.06 -1.20 -14.28
CA LEU A 684 -1.62 -1.01 -14.12
C LEU A 684 -0.84 -1.12 -15.44
N THR A 685 -1.37 -1.85 -16.41
CA THR A 685 -0.67 -2.13 -17.67
C THR A 685 -1.26 -1.37 -18.86
N GLU A 686 -2.46 -1.74 -19.31
CA GLU A 686 -3.05 -1.27 -20.56
C GLU A 686 -3.34 0.23 -20.51
N ALA A 687 -3.81 0.73 -19.35
CA ALA A 687 -4.10 2.16 -19.19
C ALA A 687 -2.85 3.05 -19.19
N ARG A 688 -1.66 2.47 -18.96
CA ARG A 688 -0.35 3.14 -19.05
C ARG A 688 0.39 2.84 -20.35
N GLY A 689 -0.27 2.18 -21.31
CA GLY A 689 0.29 1.86 -22.61
C GLY A 689 1.18 0.61 -22.65
N TYR A 690 1.19 -0.22 -21.60
CA TYR A 690 1.94 -1.48 -21.59
C TYR A 690 1.12 -2.64 -22.18
N ALA A 691 1.74 -3.43 -23.06
CA ALA A 691 1.11 -4.59 -23.67
C ALA A 691 1.11 -5.81 -22.73
N LEU A 692 -0.05 -6.46 -22.56
CA LEU A 692 -0.17 -7.70 -21.76
C LEU A 692 0.02 -8.99 -22.57
N SER A 693 -0.23 -8.94 -23.88
CA SER A 693 -0.20 -10.13 -24.74
C SER A 693 0.42 -9.84 -26.12
N LYS A 694 0.95 -10.90 -26.76
CA LYS A 694 1.44 -10.83 -28.15
C LYS A 694 0.33 -10.55 -29.17
N HIS A 695 -0.92 -10.90 -28.85
CA HIS A 695 -2.04 -10.88 -29.82
C HIS A 695 -2.68 -9.50 -29.97
N MET A 696 -2.45 -8.57 -29.03
CA MET A 696 -2.97 -7.20 -29.12
C MET A 696 -2.35 -6.39 -30.28
N TYR A 697 -1.30 -6.90 -30.93
CA TYR A 697 -0.65 -6.32 -32.11
C TYR A 697 -1.06 -6.96 -33.45
N VAL A 698 -2.18 -7.70 -33.51
CA VAL A 698 -2.69 -8.26 -34.77
C VAL A 698 -3.93 -7.51 -35.26
N GLU A 699 -3.79 -6.22 -35.53
CA GLU A 699 -4.67 -5.54 -36.51
C GLU A 699 -4.06 -4.33 -37.25
N PHE A 700 -2.80 -3.97 -36.97
CA PHE A 700 -2.06 -2.96 -37.74
C PHE A 700 -0.66 -3.46 -38.15
N SER A 701 -0.61 -4.61 -38.84
CA SER A 701 0.63 -5.10 -39.44
C SER A 701 0.88 -4.40 -40.79
N ILE A 702 1.35 -3.16 -40.74
CA ILE A 702 2.08 -2.51 -41.85
C ILE A 702 3.23 -1.67 -41.29
N VAL A 703 4.14 -2.23 -40.48
CA VAL A 703 5.55 -1.80 -40.47
C VAL A 703 6.42 -2.98 -40.01
N SER A 704 6.82 -3.84 -40.95
CA SER A 704 8.00 -4.69 -40.74
C SER A 704 9.22 -3.92 -41.21
N PHE A 705 9.90 -3.19 -40.32
CA PHE A 705 11.30 -2.82 -40.47
C PHE A 705 11.84 -2.37 -39.11
N VAL A 706 13.01 -2.91 -38.74
CA VAL A 706 13.77 -2.80 -37.47
C VAL A 706 13.36 -3.83 -36.41
N GLY A 707 14.35 -4.67 -36.02
CA GLY A 707 14.20 -5.81 -35.12
C GLY A 707 13.84 -5.43 -33.69
N TRP A 708 12.54 -5.31 -33.42
CA TRP A 708 11.99 -5.50 -32.08
C TRP A 708 11.92 -7.00 -31.81
N GLU A 709 12.94 -7.57 -31.18
CA GLU A 709 12.71 -8.78 -30.37
C GLU A 709 11.66 -8.40 -29.30
N LEU A 710 10.66 -9.27 -29.12
CA LEU A 710 9.47 -9.04 -28.28
C LEU A 710 9.80 -9.04 -26.77
N THR A 711 10.60 -8.07 -26.30
CA THR A 711 11.06 -7.93 -24.91
C THR A 711 9.96 -7.46 -23.94
N GLU A 712 8.79 -7.05 -24.45
CA GLU A 712 7.79 -6.32 -23.66
C GLU A 712 6.64 -7.14 -23.06
N VAL A 713 6.47 -8.41 -23.45
CA VAL A 713 5.34 -9.21 -22.91
C VAL A 713 5.63 -9.60 -21.45
N PRO A 714 4.76 -9.27 -20.50
CA PRO A 714 5.02 -9.51 -19.08
C PRO A 714 4.89 -10.98 -18.68
N ARG A 715 5.25 -11.24 -17.43
CA ARG A 715 5.22 -12.55 -16.78
C ARG A 715 4.43 -12.41 -15.50
N LEU A 716 3.59 -13.38 -15.16
CA LEU A 716 2.79 -13.32 -13.95
C LEU A 716 3.54 -14.01 -12.81
N ALA A 717 4.02 -13.26 -11.83
CA ALA A 717 4.51 -13.82 -10.57
C ALA A 717 3.34 -13.93 -9.60
N SER A 718 2.84 -15.14 -9.40
CA SER A 718 1.68 -15.40 -8.53
C SER A 718 2.13 -15.89 -7.16
N PHE A 719 1.59 -15.27 -6.12
CA PHE A 719 1.90 -15.57 -4.73
C PHE A 719 0.71 -15.29 -3.80
N GLY A 720 0.92 -15.46 -2.50
CA GLY A 720 -0.17 -15.51 -1.52
C GLY A 720 -0.80 -16.89 -1.42
N GLY A 721 -1.49 -17.15 -0.30
CA GLY A 721 -2.04 -18.48 0.00
C GLY A 721 -3.07 -18.99 -1.01
N ALA A 722 -3.74 -18.08 -1.73
CA ALA A 722 -4.71 -18.41 -2.78
C ALA A 722 -4.18 -18.16 -4.21
N GLY A 723 -2.98 -17.60 -4.38
CA GLY A 723 -2.47 -17.21 -5.71
C GLY A 723 -2.39 -18.38 -6.68
N GLY A 724 -1.85 -19.51 -6.23
CA GLY A 724 -1.73 -20.74 -7.03
C GLY A 724 -3.07 -21.35 -7.47
N GLN A 725 -4.17 -21.04 -6.77
CA GLN A 725 -5.51 -21.55 -7.08
C GLN A 725 -6.13 -20.83 -8.29
N HIS A 726 -5.71 -19.58 -8.54
CA HIS A 726 -6.29 -18.70 -9.56
C HIS A 726 -5.31 -18.30 -10.68
N ALA A 727 -4.00 -18.52 -10.50
CA ALA A 727 -2.94 -18.04 -11.38
C ALA A 727 -3.14 -18.39 -12.86
N CYS A 728 -3.40 -19.66 -13.17
CA CYS A 728 -3.55 -20.13 -14.55
C CYS A 728 -4.72 -19.47 -15.28
N GLU A 729 -5.87 -19.35 -14.61
CA GLU A 729 -7.08 -18.76 -15.20
C GLU A 729 -6.94 -17.24 -15.36
N ILE A 730 -6.35 -16.54 -14.38
CA ILE A 730 -6.07 -15.10 -14.49
C ILE A 730 -5.07 -14.83 -15.62
N ALA A 731 -4.00 -15.62 -15.72
CA ALA A 731 -3.03 -15.49 -16.80
C ALA A 731 -3.69 -15.72 -18.17
N GLN A 732 -4.58 -16.72 -18.29
CA GLN A 732 -5.34 -16.96 -19.52
C GLN A 732 -6.28 -15.78 -19.87
N LEU A 733 -6.96 -15.20 -18.88
CA LEU A 733 -7.83 -14.03 -19.07
C LEU A 733 -7.07 -12.77 -19.53
N LEU A 734 -5.80 -12.65 -19.16
CA LEU A 734 -4.92 -11.53 -19.50
C LEU A 734 -4.06 -11.81 -20.74
N GLY A 735 -4.07 -13.04 -21.27
CA GLY A 735 -3.22 -13.45 -22.39
C GLY A 735 -1.73 -13.58 -22.03
N ILE A 736 -1.41 -13.76 -20.74
CA ILE A 736 -0.04 -13.97 -20.24
C ILE A 736 0.30 -15.47 -20.35
N LYS A 737 1.38 -15.78 -21.06
CA LYS A 737 1.77 -17.19 -21.34
C LYS A 737 2.64 -17.85 -20.29
N THR A 738 3.24 -17.08 -19.39
CA THR A 738 4.23 -17.59 -18.44
C THR A 738 3.92 -17.09 -17.04
N ILE A 739 3.86 -18.04 -16.11
CA ILE A 739 3.58 -17.82 -14.70
C ILE A 739 4.77 -18.35 -13.91
N LEU A 740 5.19 -17.58 -12.91
CA LEU A 740 6.24 -17.93 -11.97
C LEU A 740 5.63 -18.03 -10.58
N ILE A 741 5.80 -19.18 -9.91
CA ILE A 741 5.36 -19.37 -8.53
C ILE A 741 6.58 -19.77 -7.71
N HIS A 742 7.01 -18.91 -6.78
CA HIS A 742 8.15 -19.23 -5.90
C HIS A 742 7.77 -20.34 -4.90
N ARG A 743 8.74 -21.15 -4.45
CA ARG A 743 8.51 -22.20 -3.43
C ARG A 743 7.98 -21.67 -2.10
N TYR A 744 8.24 -20.40 -1.81
CA TYR A 744 7.72 -19.67 -0.64
C TYR A 744 6.61 -18.69 -1.02
N SER A 745 5.90 -18.90 -2.14
CA SER A 745 4.81 -18.02 -2.62
C SER A 745 3.78 -17.67 -1.55
N SER A 746 3.38 -18.64 -0.71
CA SER A 746 2.37 -18.45 0.35
C SER A 746 2.80 -17.52 1.49
N ILE A 747 4.10 -17.28 1.62
CA ILE A 747 4.75 -16.45 2.64
C ILE A 747 5.72 -15.44 1.99
N LEU A 748 5.53 -15.16 0.69
CA LEU A 748 6.53 -14.44 -0.10
C LEU A 748 6.76 -13.03 0.44
N SER A 749 5.73 -12.43 1.04
CA SER A 749 5.83 -11.15 1.74
C SER A 749 6.84 -11.24 2.89
N ALA A 750 6.69 -12.20 3.81
CA ALA A 750 7.66 -12.43 4.88
C ALA A 750 9.07 -12.76 4.36
N TYR A 751 9.18 -13.52 3.28
CA TYR A 751 10.48 -13.81 2.65
C TYR A 751 11.09 -12.56 1.99
N GLY A 752 10.28 -11.70 1.39
CA GLY A 752 10.70 -10.44 0.79
C GLY A 752 11.28 -9.46 1.82
N LEU A 753 10.81 -9.49 3.07
CA LEU A 753 11.47 -8.77 4.17
C LEU A 753 12.91 -9.27 4.39
N ALA A 754 13.16 -10.56 4.22
CA ALA A 754 14.51 -11.11 4.34
C ALA A 754 15.42 -10.59 3.20
N LEU A 755 14.84 -10.33 2.02
CA LEU A 755 15.55 -9.87 0.82
C LEU A 755 15.72 -8.35 0.73
N ALA A 756 14.88 -7.59 1.43
CA ALA A 756 14.80 -6.14 1.28
C ALA A 756 16.10 -5.40 1.65
N ASP A 757 16.36 -4.35 0.90
CA ASP A 757 17.45 -3.41 1.14
C ASP A 757 17.03 -2.37 2.19
N ARG A 758 18.03 -1.77 2.85
CA ARG A 758 17.76 -0.60 3.70
C ARG A 758 17.67 0.65 2.86
N VAL A 759 16.70 1.48 3.16
CA VAL A 759 16.49 2.74 2.45
C VAL A 759 16.50 3.89 3.45
N PHE A 760 17.27 4.92 3.12
CA PHE A 760 17.22 6.19 3.83
C PHE A 760 17.14 7.33 2.84
N GLU A 761 16.24 8.27 3.07
CA GLU A 761 15.99 9.37 2.15
C GLU A 761 15.91 10.72 2.87
N LEU A 762 16.40 11.75 2.19
CA LEU A 762 16.26 13.14 2.61
C LEU A 762 15.74 13.97 1.45
N GLN A 763 14.86 14.92 1.76
CA GLN A 763 14.26 15.84 0.80
C GLN A 763 14.33 17.27 1.32
N GLN A 764 14.51 18.22 0.39
CA GLN A 764 14.42 19.65 0.66
C GLN A 764 13.58 20.37 -0.40
N PRO A 765 12.79 21.38 -0.01
CA PRO A 765 12.03 22.20 -0.95
C PRO A 765 12.95 23.07 -1.80
N SER A 766 12.51 23.41 -3.00
CA SER A 766 13.17 24.32 -3.91
C SER A 766 12.11 25.10 -4.71
N SER A 767 12.48 26.29 -5.19
CA SER A 767 11.66 27.04 -6.15
C SER A 767 12.54 27.60 -7.27
N THR A 768 13.61 26.88 -7.59
CA THR A 768 14.69 27.35 -8.47
C THR A 768 14.40 26.97 -9.91
N PHE A 769 14.59 27.90 -10.84
CA PHE A 769 14.57 27.58 -12.27
C PHE A 769 15.80 26.74 -12.64
N TYR A 770 15.58 25.68 -13.42
CA TYR A 770 16.66 24.86 -13.93
C TYR A 770 17.33 25.55 -15.12
N THR A 771 18.38 26.33 -14.85
CA THR A 771 19.19 27.05 -15.85
C THR A 771 20.67 26.71 -15.70
N PRO A 772 21.52 26.98 -16.73
CA PRO A 772 22.96 26.76 -16.64
C PRO A 772 23.63 27.47 -15.45
N GLU A 773 23.12 28.65 -15.05
CA GLU A 773 23.65 29.46 -13.95
C GLU A 773 23.32 28.86 -12.58
N ASN A 774 22.13 28.27 -12.42
CA ASN A 774 21.64 27.75 -11.15
C ASN A 774 21.99 26.26 -10.92
N ARG A 775 22.43 25.55 -11.97
CA ARG A 775 22.75 24.11 -11.92
C ARG A 775 23.78 23.78 -10.84
N SER A 776 24.82 24.60 -10.67
CA SER A 776 25.88 24.39 -9.67
C SER A 776 25.34 24.44 -8.23
N THR A 777 24.42 25.37 -7.94
CA THR A 777 23.77 25.50 -6.63
C THR A 777 22.88 24.28 -6.33
N LEU A 778 22.11 23.80 -7.30
CA LEU A 778 21.28 22.59 -7.15
C LEU A 778 22.15 21.35 -6.88
N VAL A 779 23.25 21.20 -7.63
CA VAL A 779 24.21 20.10 -7.43
C VAL A 779 24.86 20.16 -6.05
N SER A 780 25.28 21.35 -5.58
CA SER A 780 25.86 21.50 -4.24
C SER A 780 24.88 21.12 -3.12
N ARG A 781 23.59 21.44 -3.28
CA ARG A 781 22.54 21.00 -2.33
C ARG A 781 22.35 19.49 -2.36
N LEU A 782 22.34 18.89 -3.55
CA LEU A 782 22.31 17.44 -3.71
C LEU A 782 23.56 16.78 -3.08
N ASP A 783 24.76 17.33 -3.24
CA ASP A 783 26.00 16.79 -2.65
C ASP A 783 25.93 16.77 -1.13
N LYS A 784 25.38 17.82 -0.52
CA LYS A 784 25.19 17.89 0.93
C LYS A 784 24.21 16.81 1.42
N LEU A 785 23.07 16.67 0.74
CA LEU A 785 22.09 15.62 1.05
C LEU A 785 22.67 14.22 0.86
N ASP A 786 23.46 14.01 -0.19
CA ASP A 786 24.14 12.74 -0.45
C ASP A 786 25.14 12.39 0.66
N ALA A 787 25.93 13.35 1.12
CA ALA A 787 26.84 13.16 2.25
C ALA A 787 26.09 12.78 3.54
N ASP A 788 24.99 13.46 3.86
CA ASP A 788 24.18 13.18 5.04
C ASP A 788 23.54 11.78 4.98
N VAL A 789 23.01 11.39 3.80
CA VAL A 789 22.44 10.06 3.55
C VAL A 789 23.50 8.96 3.67
N ARG A 790 24.68 9.16 3.08
CA ARG A 790 25.80 8.22 3.16
C ARG A 790 26.28 8.03 4.60
N ALA A 791 26.36 9.12 5.36
CA ALA A 791 26.78 9.07 6.77
C ALA A 791 25.80 8.26 7.63
N GLU A 792 24.50 8.41 7.40
CA GLU A 792 23.48 7.65 8.12
C GLU A 792 23.50 6.16 7.75
N LEU A 793 23.64 5.79 6.48
CA LEU A 793 23.76 4.39 6.06
C LEU A 793 25.07 3.74 6.54
N ALA A 794 26.17 4.50 6.57
CA ALA A 794 27.44 4.04 7.15
C ALA A 794 27.30 3.77 8.65
N ARG A 795 26.59 4.62 9.40
CA ARG A 795 26.27 4.39 10.83
C ARG A 795 25.50 3.08 11.04
N GLN A 796 24.72 2.67 10.04
CA GLN A 796 23.94 1.42 10.05
C GLN A 796 24.74 0.19 9.54
N GLY A 797 26.00 0.39 9.14
CA GLY A 797 26.94 -0.68 8.78
C GLY A 797 27.09 -0.97 7.29
N PHE A 798 26.65 -0.08 6.39
CA PHE A 798 26.85 -0.21 4.94
C PHE A 798 28.03 0.64 4.46
N GLU A 799 28.99 0.03 3.78
CA GLU A 799 30.17 0.71 3.23
C GLU A 799 30.51 0.16 1.83
N GLY A 800 31.29 0.91 1.05
CA GLY A 800 31.80 0.45 -0.25
C GLY A 800 30.70 0.20 -1.29
N GLU A 801 30.78 -0.94 -2.00
CA GLU A 801 29.86 -1.31 -3.09
C GLU A 801 28.44 -1.65 -2.62
N HIS A 802 28.24 -1.90 -1.32
CA HIS A 802 26.92 -2.15 -0.74
C HIS A 802 26.13 -0.88 -0.46
N LEU A 803 26.69 0.31 -0.75
CA LEU A 803 26.02 1.59 -0.61
C LEU A 803 25.85 2.24 -1.98
N HIS A 804 24.60 2.42 -2.40
CA HIS A 804 24.22 3.14 -3.60
C HIS A 804 23.40 4.38 -3.25
N THR A 805 23.56 5.47 -4.00
CA THR A 805 22.73 6.67 -3.84
C THR A 805 22.12 7.10 -5.17
N GLU A 806 20.84 7.46 -5.11
CA GLU A 806 20.02 7.95 -6.21
C GLU A 806 19.71 9.43 -5.96
N ARG A 807 20.12 10.30 -6.89
CA ARG A 807 19.94 11.76 -6.82
C ARG A 807 18.80 12.16 -7.74
N MET A 808 17.79 12.84 -7.19
CA MET A 808 16.54 13.13 -7.89
C MET A 808 16.12 14.59 -7.75
N LEU A 809 15.51 15.12 -8.81
CA LEU A 809 14.87 16.44 -8.81
C LEU A 809 13.38 16.30 -9.14
N ASN A 810 12.53 16.99 -8.38
CA ASN A 810 11.12 17.10 -8.71
C ASN A 810 10.92 18.30 -9.63
N MET A 811 10.61 18.05 -10.91
CA MET A 811 10.66 19.04 -11.99
C MET A 811 9.31 19.21 -12.66
N ARG A 812 8.99 20.44 -13.08
CA ARG A 812 7.80 20.75 -13.88
C ARG A 812 8.04 21.89 -14.86
N PHE A 813 7.20 21.98 -15.88
CA PHE A 813 7.17 23.16 -16.74
C PHE A 813 6.52 24.34 -16.03
N GLU A 814 7.01 25.54 -16.33
CA GLU A 814 6.43 26.77 -15.81
C GLU A 814 4.96 26.91 -16.24
N GLY A 815 4.09 27.16 -15.26
CA GLY A 815 2.65 27.28 -15.45
C GLY A 815 1.89 25.95 -15.43
N THR A 816 2.56 24.81 -15.25
CA THR A 816 1.90 23.52 -14.99
C THR A 816 1.83 23.23 -13.49
N ASP A 817 0.85 22.43 -13.06
CA ASP A 817 0.71 21.94 -11.67
C ASP A 817 1.26 20.52 -11.45
N THR A 818 1.60 19.83 -12.54
CA THR A 818 2.13 18.47 -12.50
C THR A 818 3.65 18.51 -12.45
N ALA A 819 4.21 18.01 -11.35
CA ALA A 819 5.64 17.80 -11.17
C ALA A 819 5.97 16.31 -11.25
N LEU A 820 7.12 16.00 -11.84
CA LEU A 820 7.62 14.65 -12.03
C LEU A 820 8.94 14.52 -11.29
N MET A 821 9.09 13.45 -10.51
CA MET A 821 10.37 13.12 -9.88
C MET A 821 11.29 12.46 -10.91
N VAL A 822 12.44 13.07 -11.15
CA VAL A 822 13.36 12.70 -12.24
C VAL A 822 14.64 12.14 -11.66
N LEU A 823 14.97 10.92 -12.10
CA LEU A 823 16.26 10.26 -11.90
C LEU A 823 16.96 10.16 -13.27
N PRO A 824 18.14 10.77 -13.45
CA PRO A 824 18.94 10.63 -14.67
C PRO A 824 19.42 9.19 -14.89
N ASP A 825 19.40 8.72 -16.14
CA ASP A 825 20.05 7.50 -16.62
C ASP A 825 21.33 7.89 -17.40
N GLY A 826 22.30 6.98 -17.51
CA GLY A 826 23.52 7.18 -18.30
C GLY A 826 23.27 7.35 -19.82
N LYS A 827 22.04 7.15 -20.27
CA LYS A 827 21.58 7.43 -21.65
C LYS A 827 21.07 8.86 -21.84
N ASP A 828 20.88 9.62 -20.76
CA ASP A 828 20.36 10.98 -20.81
C ASP A 828 21.50 11.97 -21.05
N GLY A 829 21.33 12.82 -22.07
CA GLY A 829 22.26 13.91 -22.35
C GLY A 829 23.70 13.44 -22.60
N ASP A 830 24.62 13.98 -21.81
CA ASP A 830 26.05 13.66 -21.83
C ASP A 830 26.45 12.46 -20.94
N GLY A 831 25.48 11.83 -20.27
CA GLY A 831 25.71 10.74 -19.34
C GLY A 831 26.22 11.17 -17.96
N HIS A 832 26.31 12.48 -17.67
CA HIS A 832 26.76 13.05 -16.40
C HIS A 832 25.62 13.75 -15.65
N GLU A 833 24.63 12.98 -15.20
CA GLU A 833 23.48 13.49 -14.43
C GLU A 833 22.75 14.67 -15.12
N ASP A 834 22.34 14.47 -16.37
CA ASP A 834 21.53 15.45 -17.10
C ASP A 834 20.04 15.34 -16.73
N PHE A 835 19.64 16.13 -15.73
CA PHE A 835 18.25 16.18 -15.26
C PHE A 835 17.28 16.77 -16.28
N GLU A 836 17.72 17.63 -17.21
CA GLU A 836 16.81 18.22 -18.20
C GLU A 836 16.44 17.20 -19.28
N ALA A 837 17.43 16.47 -19.80
CA ALA A 837 17.21 15.39 -20.75
C ALA A 837 16.34 14.29 -20.13
N ALA A 838 16.65 13.90 -18.89
CA ALA A 838 15.86 12.94 -18.13
C ALA A 838 14.41 13.40 -17.90
N PHE A 839 14.19 14.67 -17.53
CA PHE A 839 12.85 15.24 -17.37
C PHE A 839 12.04 15.17 -18.66
N LYS A 840 12.62 15.61 -19.80
CA LYS A 840 11.96 15.56 -21.10
C LYS A 840 11.63 14.12 -21.51
N ARG A 841 12.52 13.16 -21.25
CA ARG A 841 12.23 11.73 -21.50
C ARG A 841 11.03 11.26 -20.69
N VAL A 842 11.07 11.43 -19.37
CA VAL A 842 9.98 10.98 -18.48
C VAL A 842 8.66 11.67 -18.83
N TYR A 843 8.67 12.99 -19.04
CA TYR A 843 7.47 13.76 -19.39
C TYR A 843 6.86 13.28 -20.72
N LYS A 844 7.69 13.02 -21.74
CA LYS A 844 7.22 12.52 -23.04
C LYS A 844 6.68 11.09 -22.95
N THR A 845 7.27 10.24 -22.12
CA THR A 845 6.74 8.88 -21.87
C THR A 845 5.37 8.92 -21.21
N GLU A 846 5.19 9.79 -20.20
CA GLU A 846 3.93 9.89 -19.44
C GLU A 846 2.81 10.57 -20.24
N PHE A 847 3.10 11.68 -20.93
CA PHE A 847 2.09 12.53 -21.56
C PHE A 847 2.07 12.48 -23.09
N GLY A 848 3.11 11.94 -23.73
CA GLY A 848 3.21 11.85 -25.19
C GLY A 848 3.65 13.13 -25.92
N PHE A 849 3.85 14.25 -25.21
CA PHE A 849 4.27 15.54 -25.81
C PHE A 849 5.25 16.30 -24.89
N LEU A 850 5.83 17.42 -25.37
CA LEU A 850 6.70 18.32 -24.62
C LEU A 850 6.23 19.78 -24.74
N LEU A 851 6.56 20.60 -23.74
CA LEU A 851 6.27 22.05 -23.71
C LEU A 851 7.56 22.84 -23.93
N ASP A 852 8.15 22.74 -25.12
CA ASP A 852 9.50 23.27 -25.42
C ASP A 852 9.68 24.78 -25.25
N THR A 853 8.58 25.55 -25.18
CA THR A 853 8.61 27.02 -24.98
C THR A 853 8.60 27.43 -23.51
N LYS A 854 8.49 26.49 -22.57
CA LYS A 854 8.37 26.75 -21.14
C LYS A 854 9.67 26.42 -20.42
N SER A 855 10.05 27.29 -19.48
CA SER A 855 11.14 27.03 -18.56
C SER A 855 10.80 25.88 -17.61
N VAL A 856 11.83 25.23 -17.06
CA VAL A 856 11.66 24.15 -16.08
C VAL A 856 11.94 24.66 -14.68
N ILE A 857 11.08 24.33 -13.72
CA ILE A 857 11.18 24.69 -12.31
C ILE A 857 11.46 23.41 -11.51
N VAL A 858 12.35 23.52 -10.52
CA VAL A 858 12.64 22.47 -9.54
C VAL A 858 11.91 22.80 -8.24
N ASP A 859 10.88 22.02 -7.92
CA ASP A 859 10.05 22.18 -6.72
C ASP A 859 10.68 21.48 -5.49
N ASP A 860 11.43 20.40 -5.69
CA ASP A 860 12.09 19.65 -4.60
C ASP A 860 13.40 19.00 -5.06
N ILE A 861 14.30 18.82 -4.10
CA ILE A 861 15.58 18.10 -4.25
C ILE A 861 15.54 16.90 -3.30
N LYS A 862 15.82 15.70 -3.81
CA LYS A 862 15.77 14.46 -3.03
C LYS A 862 16.99 13.59 -3.29
N VAL A 863 17.53 13.00 -2.23
CA VAL A 863 18.54 11.94 -2.32
C VAL A 863 18.04 10.72 -1.57
N ARG A 864 18.13 9.56 -2.22
CA ARG A 864 17.75 8.26 -1.67
C ARG A 864 18.98 7.37 -1.63
N GLY A 865 19.34 6.90 -0.46
CA GLY A 865 20.40 5.93 -0.25
C GLY A 865 19.84 4.53 -0.08
N ILE A 866 20.52 3.56 -0.68
CA ILE A 866 20.16 2.14 -0.66
C ILE A 866 21.37 1.38 -0.12
N GLY A 867 21.17 0.72 1.03
CA GLY A 867 22.11 -0.25 1.60
C GLY A 867 21.73 -1.66 1.15
N LYS A 868 22.51 -2.23 0.24
CA LYS A 868 22.25 -3.56 -0.35
C LYS A 868 22.43 -4.66 0.68
N THR A 869 21.43 -5.51 0.84
CA THR A 869 21.48 -6.66 1.76
C THR A 869 22.17 -7.88 1.13
N PHE A 870 22.08 -8.05 -0.20
CA PHE A 870 22.69 -9.16 -0.94
C PHE A 870 23.38 -8.69 -2.22
N ASP A 871 24.49 -9.34 -2.57
CA ASP A 871 25.17 -9.12 -3.85
C ASP A 871 24.51 -9.87 -5.00
N SER A 872 23.96 -11.06 -4.71
CA SER A 872 23.24 -11.88 -5.68
C SER A 872 22.35 -12.90 -4.97
N LEU A 873 21.18 -13.19 -5.55
CA LEU A 873 20.31 -14.30 -5.14
C LEU A 873 20.60 -15.60 -5.91
N GLY A 874 21.69 -15.64 -6.67
CA GLY A 874 22.08 -16.76 -7.52
C GLY A 874 21.56 -16.63 -8.95
N GLU A 875 21.50 -17.77 -9.63
CA GLU A 875 21.00 -17.85 -11.01
C GLU A 875 19.49 -17.53 -11.09
N SER A 876 19.08 -16.84 -12.15
CA SER A 876 17.67 -16.54 -12.41
C SER A 876 16.90 -17.80 -12.81
N VAL A 877 15.58 -17.82 -12.56
CA VAL A 877 14.70 -18.92 -13.01
C VAL A 877 14.78 -19.16 -14.52
N TYR A 878 15.02 -18.11 -15.31
CA TYR A 878 15.10 -18.20 -16.76
C TYR A 878 16.39 -18.84 -17.26
N ALA A 879 17.51 -18.52 -16.62
CA ALA A 879 18.79 -19.13 -16.94
C ALA A 879 18.81 -20.60 -16.48
N GLU A 880 18.21 -20.89 -15.34
CA GLU A 880 18.06 -22.25 -14.82
C GLU A 880 17.23 -23.12 -15.78
N VAL A 881 16.01 -22.69 -16.13
CA VAL A 881 15.12 -23.44 -17.07
C VAL A 881 15.77 -23.67 -18.43
N ALA A 882 16.60 -22.73 -18.91
CA ALA A 882 17.30 -22.89 -20.18
C ALA A 882 18.40 -23.97 -20.15
N LYS A 883 18.92 -24.32 -18.96
CA LYS A 883 19.98 -25.31 -18.76
C LYS A 883 19.47 -26.65 -18.25
N LEU A 884 18.31 -26.67 -17.59
CA LEU A 884 17.76 -27.86 -16.96
C LEU A 884 17.43 -28.94 -17.99
N ALA A 885 17.88 -30.16 -17.71
CA ALA A 885 17.36 -31.35 -18.37
C ALA A 885 15.97 -31.65 -17.81
N THR A 886 14.95 -31.58 -18.66
CA THR A 886 13.57 -31.78 -18.23
C THR A 886 13.16 -33.24 -18.34
N GLN A 887 12.46 -33.76 -17.35
CA GLN A 887 11.90 -35.11 -17.36
C GLN A 887 10.41 -35.09 -16.99
N ALA A 888 9.60 -35.87 -17.69
CA ALA A 888 8.18 -36.01 -17.35
C ALA A 888 8.03 -36.79 -16.03
N VAL A 889 7.21 -36.26 -15.11
CA VAL A 889 6.91 -36.95 -13.86
C VAL A 889 6.08 -38.20 -14.14
N ASP A 890 6.51 -39.35 -13.62
CA ASP A 890 5.69 -40.56 -13.62
C ASP A 890 4.48 -40.33 -12.71
N THR A 891 3.28 -40.64 -13.18
CA THR A 891 2.04 -40.51 -12.40
C THR A 891 2.06 -41.33 -11.12
N LYS A 892 2.95 -42.33 -11.00
CA LYS A 892 3.21 -43.05 -9.74
C LYS A 892 3.85 -42.20 -8.64
N LYS A 893 4.48 -41.07 -8.98
CA LYS A 893 4.95 -40.08 -8.00
C LYS A 893 3.79 -39.23 -7.44
N ALA A 894 2.58 -39.32 -7.98
CA ALA A 894 1.42 -38.67 -7.40
C ALA A 894 1.13 -39.32 -6.03
N ASP A 895 0.91 -38.47 -5.03
CA ASP A 895 0.60 -38.92 -3.67
C ASP A 895 -0.83 -39.46 -3.58
N THR A 896 -1.74 -38.83 -4.33
CA THR A 896 -3.14 -39.26 -4.44
C THR A 896 -3.77 -38.78 -5.75
N THR A 897 -5.01 -39.21 -6.02
CA THR A 897 -5.89 -38.62 -7.04
C THR A 897 -7.09 -37.96 -6.39
N TRP A 898 -7.58 -36.88 -6.99
CA TRP A 898 -8.71 -36.12 -6.46
C TRP A 898 -9.66 -35.68 -7.58
N SER A 899 -10.93 -35.49 -7.23
CA SER A 899 -11.95 -35.01 -8.17
C SER A 899 -11.91 -33.48 -8.23
N VAL A 900 -11.61 -32.92 -9.40
CA VAL A 900 -11.44 -31.47 -9.58
C VAL A 900 -12.24 -30.98 -10.79
N TYR A 901 -12.92 -29.84 -10.65
CA TYR A 901 -13.64 -29.21 -11.75
C TYR A 901 -12.76 -28.21 -12.53
N PHE A 902 -12.71 -28.38 -13.85
CA PHE A 902 -12.03 -27.48 -14.79
C PHE A 902 -13.01 -26.91 -15.81
N ASP A 903 -12.82 -25.64 -16.22
CA ASP A 903 -13.66 -25.03 -17.26
C ASP A 903 -13.63 -25.84 -18.55
N ARG A 904 -14.78 -25.93 -19.22
CA ARG A 904 -14.99 -26.65 -20.50
C ARG A 904 -14.77 -28.16 -20.47
N VAL A 905 -14.00 -28.69 -19.52
CA VAL A 905 -13.77 -30.12 -19.33
C VAL A 905 -14.76 -30.73 -18.33
N GLY A 906 -15.19 -29.95 -17.34
CA GLY A 906 -16.04 -30.40 -16.25
C GLY A 906 -15.25 -31.11 -15.14
N SER A 907 -15.93 -31.96 -14.36
CA SER A 907 -15.34 -32.68 -13.23
C SER A 907 -14.47 -33.85 -13.70
N VAL A 908 -13.17 -33.76 -13.45
CA VAL A 908 -12.18 -34.81 -13.69
C VAL A 908 -11.97 -35.57 -12.38
N LYS A 909 -12.34 -36.86 -12.34
CA LYS A 909 -12.35 -37.64 -11.08
C LYS A 909 -10.97 -38.05 -10.56
N ASP A 910 -10.03 -38.29 -11.48
CA ASP A 910 -8.72 -38.86 -11.17
C ASP A 910 -7.60 -37.84 -11.45
N THR A 911 -7.77 -36.59 -11.04
CA THR A 911 -6.71 -35.57 -11.19
C THR A 911 -5.55 -35.92 -10.27
N PRO A 912 -4.31 -36.09 -10.79
CA PRO A 912 -3.17 -36.42 -9.97
C PRO A 912 -2.77 -35.24 -9.07
N VAL A 913 -2.49 -35.54 -7.81
CA VAL A 913 -2.04 -34.59 -6.78
C VAL A 913 -0.59 -34.92 -6.42
N TYR A 914 0.31 -33.97 -6.68
CA TYR A 914 1.74 -34.09 -6.37
C TYR A 914 2.09 -33.24 -5.16
N LEU A 915 2.97 -33.74 -4.29
CA LEU A 915 3.54 -32.96 -3.21
C LEU A 915 4.79 -32.24 -3.72
N LEU A 916 4.87 -30.92 -3.54
CA LEU A 916 6.02 -30.14 -3.99
C LEU A 916 7.37 -30.68 -3.45
N PRO A 917 7.48 -31.11 -2.18
CA PRO A 917 8.72 -31.69 -1.64
C PRO A 917 9.11 -33.05 -2.21
N SER A 918 8.20 -33.78 -2.87
CA SER A 918 8.48 -35.09 -3.47
C SER A 918 8.90 -35.00 -4.95
N LEU A 919 8.96 -33.79 -5.50
CA LEU A 919 9.35 -33.54 -6.88
C LEU A 919 10.83 -33.13 -6.95
N ASP A 920 11.48 -33.50 -8.05
CA ASP A 920 12.89 -33.21 -8.29
C ASP A 920 13.05 -32.02 -9.25
N VAL A 921 14.14 -31.27 -9.11
CA VAL A 921 14.45 -30.18 -10.05
C VAL A 921 14.58 -30.74 -11.48
N GLY A 922 13.87 -30.13 -12.43
CA GLY A 922 13.74 -30.61 -13.81
C GLY A 922 12.48 -31.44 -14.08
N ASP A 923 11.74 -31.83 -13.05
CA ASP A 923 10.45 -32.53 -13.19
C ASP A 923 9.42 -31.65 -13.92
N VAL A 924 8.70 -32.27 -14.85
CA VAL A 924 7.66 -31.66 -15.68
C VAL A 924 6.30 -32.29 -15.38
N ILE A 925 5.32 -31.44 -15.09
CA ILE A 925 3.92 -31.83 -14.84
C ILE A 925 3.03 -31.12 -15.85
N GLU A 926 2.24 -31.90 -16.58
CA GLU A 926 1.23 -31.39 -17.52
C GLU A 926 -0.14 -31.38 -16.85
N GLY A 927 -0.91 -30.32 -17.08
CA GLY A 927 -2.29 -30.20 -16.60
C GLY A 927 -3.27 -31.04 -17.42
N PRO A 928 -4.39 -31.50 -16.84
CA PRO A 928 -4.91 -31.16 -15.51
C PRO A 928 -4.18 -31.88 -14.37
N ALA A 929 -3.69 -31.12 -13.39
CA ALA A 929 -2.99 -31.65 -12.22
C ALA A 929 -3.04 -30.66 -11.05
N MET A 930 -2.75 -31.13 -9.84
CA MET A 930 -2.56 -30.29 -8.67
C MET A 930 -1.17 -30.49 -8.07
N ILE A 931 -0.56 -29.40 -7.62
CA ILE A 931 0.70 -29.42 -6.88
C ILE A 931 0.45 -28.73 -5.54
N ILE A 932 0.75 -29.43 -4.44
CA ILE A 932 0.42 -28.97 -3.08
C ILE A 932 1.69 -28.97 -2.22
N ASP A 933 1.80 -27.98 -1.34
CA ASP A 933 2.69 -28.04 -0.19
C ASP A 933 1.92 -27.70 1.10
N ASN A 934 2.61 -27.65 2.24
CA ASN A 934 2.00 -27.40 3.55
C ASN A 934 1.30 -26.02 3.67
N THR A 935 1.47 -25.14 2.69
CA THR A 935 1.09 -23.73 2.74
C THR A 935 0.37 -23.21 1.51
N GLN A 936 0.43 -23.92 0.37
CA GLN A 936 -0.17 -23.51 -0.90
C GLN A 936 -0.77 -24.67 -1.68
N THR A 937 -1.71 -24.34 -2.56
CA THR A 937 -2.28 -25.26 -3.55
C THR A 937 -2.22 -24.61 -4.93
N ILE A 938 -1.58 -25.28 -5.87
CA ILE A 938 -1.41 -24.84 -7.26
C ILE A 938 -2.27 -25.72 -8.16
N VAL A 939 -3.16 -25.09 -8.92
CA VAL A 939 -4.07 -25.77 -9.86
C VAL A 939 -3.54 -25.57 -11.29
N LEU A 940 -3.11 -26.66 -11.92
CA LEU A 940 -2.71 -26.66 -13.33
C LEU A 940 -3.92 -27.01 -14.20
N ILE A 941 -4.37 -26.04 -14.99
CA ILE A 941 -5.47 -26.24 -15.94
C ILE A 941 -5.01 -27.11 -17.13
N PRO A 942 -5.93 -27.77 -17.86
CA PRO A 942 -5.61 -28.43 -19.12
C PRO A 942 -4.88 -27.50 -20.09
N GLY A 943 -3.77 -27.96 -20.69
CA GLY A 943 -2.90 -27.15 -21.55
C GLY A 943 -1.86 -26.30 -20.82
N ALA A 944 -1.80 -26.37 -19.48
CA ALA A 944 -0.70 -25.83 -18.71
C ALA A 944 0.42 -26.87 -18.56
N LYS A 945 1.67 -26.41 -18.62
CA LYS A 945 2.87 -27.22 -18.36
C LYS A 945 3.71 -26.54 -17.30
N ALA A 946 4.02 -27.25 -16.22
CA ALA A 946 4.83 -26.78 -15.12
C ALA A 946 6.19 -27.49 -15.09
N VAL A 947 7.26 -26.72 -14.93
CA VAL A 947 8.63 -27.22 -14.77
C VAL A 947 9.14 -26.80 -13.41
N LEU A 948 9.56 -27.77 -12.58
CA LEU A 948 10.14 -27.47 -11.28
C LEU A 948 11.59 -27.02 -11.42
N THR A 949 11.91 -25.87 -10.85
CA THR A 949 13.27 -25.34 -10.70
C THR A 949 13.67 -25.33 -9.23
N SER A 950 14.92 -24.99 -8.91
CA SER A 950 15.44 -24.91 -7.54
C SER A 950 14.61 -24.05 -6.59
N LYS A 951 14.00 -22.98 -7.11
CA LYS A 951 13.27 -21.97 -6.33
C LYS A 951 11.85 -21.70 -6.82
N HIS A 952 11.52 -22.04 -8.07
CA HIS A 952 10.22 -21.72 -8.66
C HIS A 952 9.58 -22.91 -9.35
N LEU A 953 8.27 -22.84 -9.48
CA LEU A 953 7.53 -23.56 -10.49
C LEU A 953 7.36 -22.63 -11.71
N TYR A 954 7.95 -23.01 -12.83
CA TYR A 954 7.86 -22.29 -14.10
C TYR A 954 6.71 -22.87 -14.92
N ILE A 955 5.60 -22.14 -15.05
CA ILE A 955 4.41 -22.63 -15.75
C ILE A 955 4.25 -21.91 -17.09
N THR A 956 3.99 -22.66 -18.14
CA THR A 956 3.64 -22.15 -19.48
C THR A 956 2.24 -22.57 -19.87
N LEU A 957 1.48 -21.63 -20.43
CA LEU A 957 0.16 -21.87 -21.03
C LEU A 957 0.28 -21.89 -22.57
N GLU A 958 -0.42 -22.82 -23.21
CA GLU A 958 -0.49 -22.93 -24.68
C GLU A 958 -1.16 -21.73 -25.36
#